data_AF-A0A0C2XRC5-F1
#
_entry.id   AF-A0A0C2XRC5-F1
#
_cell.length_a   1.000
_cell.length_b   1.000
_cell.length_c   1.000
_cell.angle_alpha   90.00
_cell.angle_beta   90.00
_cell.angle_gamma   90.00
#
_symmetry.space_group_name_H-M   'P 1'
#
loop_
_entity.id
_entity.type
_entity.pdbx_description
1 polymer ?
#
loop_
_entity_poly.entity_id
_entity_poly.type
_entity_poly.pdbx_seq_one_letter_code
_entity_poly.pdbx_strand_id
1 'polypeptide(L)'
;MAVPANFNVLNLTGKFELNKKLSDDGEPMLQQQGVGLITRKAIGLASVFLEVKHYKDDDGVEHIDVVPTLTGGIAGSKDKRKFVWEETEAEGTIFGPMIIKTRRVKAEELDEEYLTKGWTEDTYEHGVIHAYTRSDTSKSGKTWTADATWGIEEVNGGRRYTRHVHLTGPNGDVLKNRLVYDYGPIPSLDRLYQFRHLRFTLSLESKFSRSTAVFAAPWVLVILGAAYIIGLSFFARAQSFLTPSGSYLRCTSSFWFDKDGCGIDGLQCLPFNYSSFDFRCPAQCNNVILQNPRTVGDQQMAYVPLVVGGGDANHTYRGDSFICSAAVQAGVISSSRGGCASLQLVQNFTNFIPYTANGLTSIGFPTIFPISYTLGRSTSFSHCDDLRDPALGFNAAITFLLFTVFRPKPLVLFWCLVCIGFWHVTLFSQPLGPPPQISIGFGTFLPALFVAYMFWRTAFCFTLPSFSKAPIESAFLYLLPYWVGVLHNLTLDELPLSRLTASDVTKRSGAIAVLVVGLIIITALLVNQARVIRKTGWLPYYLGWYILGGMVMMILALLPGVELRIHHYILAMILMPLTGFPTRLSAICQGLLLGLFLNGTAAFGFASIVQTPAQLLLDAPIGSILPTFLTNSTNYNGSISFSQQIISWAAFPEGQGWDSYALLVDDVERYVGAATNYSLTALNATVPHFFRLAFSNSGTAGDFTMPAVLWPNGTWVDALPGPS
;
A
#
# COMPACT_ATOMS: atom_id res chain seq x y z
N MET A 1 -29.08 -15.44 -9.58
CA MET A 1 -30.47 -14.91 -9.49
C MET A 1 -31.31 -15.54 -10.58
N ALA A 2 -32.60 -15.17 -10.65
CA ALA A 2 -33.47 -15.44 -11.79
C ALA A 2 -32.87 -14.94 -13.11
N VAL A 3 -33.27 -15.57 -14.22
CA VAL A 3 -32.93 -15.16 -15.58
C VAL A 3 -33.75 -13.93 -16.00
N PRO A 4 -33.26 -13.09 -16.94
CA PRO A 4 -34.04 -11.96 -17.48
C PRO A 4 -35.40 -12.36 -18.05
N ALA A 5 -36.37 -11.44 -18.10
CA ALA A 5 -37.72 -11.73 -18.57
C ALA A 5 -37.79 -12.18 -20.05
N ASN A 6 -36.84 -11.73 -20.88
CA ASN A 6 -36.69 -12.13 -22.28
C ASN A 6 -35.78 -13.35 -22.48
N PHE A 7 -35.30 -13.97 -21.41
CA PHE A 7 -34.45 -15.17 -21.48
C PHE A 7 -35.34 -16.41 -21.56
N ASN A 8 -35.19 -17.18 -22.64
CA ASN A 8 -36.00 -18.38 -22.90
C ASN A 8 -35.15 -19.53 -23.43
N VAL A 9 -35.78 -20.69 -23.61
CA VAL A 9 -35.12 -21.96 -23.99
C VAL A 9 -34.54 -21.97 -25.42
N LEU A 10 -34.85 -20.97 -26.25
CA LEU A 10 -34.26 -20.80 -27.59
C LEU A 10 -32.84 -20.22 -27.54
N ASN A 11 -32.47 -19.53 -26.45
CA ASN A 11 -31.10 -19.04 -26.25
C ASN A 11 -30.72 -19.09 -24.77
N LEU A 12 -29.96 -20.13 -24.40
CA LEU A 12 -29.50 -20.35 -23.04
C LEU A 12 -28.10 -19.78 -22.78
N THR A 13 -27.57 -18.97 -23.70
CA THR A 13 -26.22 -18.42 -23.61
C THR A 13 -26.06 -17.57 -22.36
N GLY A 14 -25.10 -17.91 -21.50
CA GLY A 14 -24.94 -17.24 -20.22
C GLY A 14 -23.91 -17.87 -19.29
N LYS A 15 -23.73 -17.23 -18.12
CA LYS A 15 -22.93 -17.76 -17.02
C LYS A 15 -23.83 -18.04 -15.84
N PHE A 16 -23.72 -19.25 -15.31
CA PHE A 16 -24.60 -19.76 -14.28
C PHE A 16 -23.81 -20.31 -13.10
N GLU A 17 -24.40 -20.26 -11.91
CA GLU A 17 -23.92 -20.91 -10.70
C GLU A 17 -24.97 -21.92 -10.23
N LEU A 18 -24.59 -23.17 -9.95
CA LEU A 18 -25.51 -24.16 -9.41
C LEU A 18 -25.94 -23.74 -7.99
N ASN A 19 -27.24 -23.50 -7.81
CA ASN A 19 -27.80 -23.17 -6.51
C ASN A 19 -28.11 -24.47 -5.73
N LYS A 20 -27.15 -24.91 -4.92
CA LYS A 20 -27.27 -26.12 -4.10
C LYS A 20 -28.38 -26.10 -3.05
N LYS A 21 -28.90 -24.92 -2.69
CA LYS A 21 -30.02 -24.81 -1.72
C LYS A 21 -31.38 -25.04 -2.36
N LEU A 22 -31.48 -24.83 -3.68
CA LEU A 22 -32.71 -24.96 -4.45
C LEU A 22 -32.70 -26.16 -5.39
N SER A 23 -31.53 -26.78 -5.54
CA SER A 23 -31.35 -28.04 -6.25
C SER A 23 -31.51 -29.21 -5.28
N ASP A 24 -31.91 -30.35 -5.81
CA ASP A 24 -31.85 -31.62 -5.09
C ASP A 24 -30.39 -32.05 -4.89
N ASP A 25 -30.13 -32.89 -3.87
CA ASP A 25 -28.79 -33.38 -3.58
C ASP A 25 -28.27 -34.27 -4.73
N GLY A 26 -27.16 -33.86 -5.32
CA GLY A 26 -26.52 -34.55 -6.44
C GLY A 26 -25.60 -35.70 -6.03
N GLU A 27 -25.29 -35.90 -4.75
CA GLU A 27 -24.39 -36.99 -4.30
C GLU A 27 -24.89 -38.38 -4.72
N PRO A 28 -26.18 -38.75 -4.52
CA PRO A 28 -26.68 -40.07 -4.91
C PRO A 28 -26.58 -40.34 -6.41
N MET A 29 -26.85 -39.31 -7.23
CA MET A 29 -26.74 -39.41 -8.69
C MET A 29 -25.30 -39.69 -9.12
N LEU A 30 -24.32 -38.92 -8.58
CA LEU A 30 -22.90 -39.14 -8.85
C LEU A 30 -22.43 -40.53 -8.40
N GLN A 31 -23.00 -41.05 -7.30
CA GLN A 31 -22.69 -42.40 -6.82
C GLN A 31 -23.14 -43.48 -7.80
N GLN A 32 -24.38 -43.40 -8.28
CA GLN A 32 -24.94 -44.34 -9.27
C GLN A 32 -24.22 -44.27 -10.61
N GLN A 33 -23.62 -43.13 -10.95
CA GLN A 33 -22.77 -42.95 -12.14
C GLN A 33 -21.33 -43.45 -11.95
N GLY A 34 -21.02 -44.13 -10.84
CA GLY A 34 -19.69 -44.69 -10.57
C GLY A 34 -18.61 -43.63 -10.32
N VAL A 35 -18.97 -42.46 -9.78
CA VAL A 35 -18.00 -41.44 -9.36
C VAL A 35 -17.49 -41.79 -7.96
N GLY A 36 -16.16 -41.87 -7.79
CA GLY A 36 -15.53 -42.24 -6.52
C GLY A 36 -15.82 -41.26 -5.36
N LEU A 37 -15.81 -41.76 -4.12
CA LEU A 37 -16.21 -41.03 -2.92
C LEU A 37 -15.48 -39.68 -2.75
N ILE A 38 -14.16 -39.65 -2.99
CA ILE A 38 -13.33 -38.44 -2.87
C ILE A 38 -13.81 -37.36 -3.86
N THR A 39 -14.02 -37.73 -5.12
CA THR A 39 -14.52 -36.83 -6.16
C THR A 39 -15.94 -36.35 -5.86
N ARG A 40 -16.82 -37.21 -5.34
CA ARG A 40 -18.17 -36.81 -4.92
C ARG A 40 -18.15 -35.78 -3.79
N LYS A 41 -17.35 -36.00 -2.74
CA LYS A 41 -17.21 -35.02 -1.65
C LYS A 41 -16.60 -33.71 -2.13
N ALA A 42 -15.62 -33.75 -3.05
CA ALA A 42 -15.04 -32.56 -3.65
C ALA A 42 -16.08 -31.74 -4.45
N ILE A 43 -16.88 -32.39 -5.30
CA ILE A 43 -17.98 -31.75 -6.04
C ILE A 43 -19.05 -31.21 -5.07
N GLY A 44 -19.37 -31.96 -4.01
CA GLY A 44 -20.28 -31.55 -2.95
C GLY A 44 -19.85 -30.29 -2.21
N LEU A 45 -18.55 -30.03 -2.08
CA LEU A 45 -17.99 -28.84 -1.41
C LEU A 45 -17.73 -27.66 -2.37
N ALA A 46 -17.45 -27.91 -3.64
CA ALA A 46 -17.12 -26.88 -4.64
C ALA A 46 -18.35 -26.07 -5.08
N SER A 47 -18.17 -24.79 -5.46
CA SER A 47 -19.22 -24.09 -6.22
C SER A 47 -19.07 -24.46 -7.70
N VAL A 48 -20.18 -24.77 -8.37
CA VAL A 48 -20.20 -25.22 -9.77
C VAL A 48 -20.71 -24.07 -10.62
N PHE A 49 -19.89 -23.61 -11.57
CA PHE A 49 -20.26 -22.61 -12.55
C PHE A 49 -20.43 -23.26 -13.91
N LEU A 50 -21.41 -22.82 -14.71
CA LEU A 50 -21.57 -23.21 -16.10
C LEU A 50 -21.37 -21.98 -16.99
N GLU A 51 -20.52 -22.10 -18.01
CA GLU A 51 -20.55 -21.21 -19.16
C GLU A 51 -21.26 -21.94 -20.30
N VAL A 52 -22.42 -21.40 -20.72
CA VAL A 52 -23.27 -21.99 -21.76
C VAL A 52 -23.19 -21.12 -23.01
N LYS A 53 -22.97 -21.75 -24.17
CA LYS A 53 -23.14 -21.14 -25.49
C LYS A 53 -24.21 -21.93 -26.24
N HIS A 54 -25.25 -21.24 -26.67
CA HIS A 54 -26.36 -21.81 -27.43
C HIS A 54 -26.45 -21.07 -28.77
N TYR A 55 -26.28 -21.78 -29.88
CA TYR A 55 -26.17 -21.19 -31.21
C TYR A 55 -26.68 -22.14 -32.31
N LYS A 56 -26.84 -21.62 -33.53
CA LYS A 56 -27.05 -22.41 -34.74
C LYS A 56 -25.80 -22.34 -35.62
N ASP A 57 -25.42 -23.44 -36.25
CA ASP A 57 -24.34 -23.46 -37.24
C ASP A 57 -24.80 -22.93 -38.61
N ASP A 58 -23.89 -22.92 -39.59
CA ASP A 58 -24.15 -22.42 -40.94
C ASP A 58 -25.24 -23.23 -41.66
N ASP A 59 -25.45 -24.49 -41.26
CA ASP A 59 -26.51 -25.38 -41.76
C ASP A 59 -27.84 -25.19 -41.01
N GLY A 60 -27.90 -24.25 -40.06
CA GLY A 60 -29.08 -23.96 -39.25
C GLY A 60 -29.34 -24.98 -38.14
N VAL A 61 -28.44 -25.94 -37.92
CA VAL A 61 -28.56 -26.94 -36.86
C VAL A 61 -28.23 -26.30 -35.52
N GLU A 62 -29.05 -26.58 -34.51
CA GLU A 62 -28.88 -26.04 -33.17
C GLU A 62 -27.77 -26.80 -32.41
N HIS A 63 -27.00 -26.07 -31.60
CA HIS A 63 -25.88 -26.56 -30.79
C HIS A 63 -25.87 -25.92 -29.41
N ILE A 64 -25.59 -26.72 -28.38
CA ILE A 64 -25.36 -26.22 -27.04
C ILE A 64 -24.04 -26.76 -26.47
N ASP A 65 -23.15 -25.82 -26.15
CA ASP A 65 -21.86 -26.06 -25.54
C ASP A 65 -21.89 -25.62 -24.09
N VAL A 66 -21.64 -26.53 -23.16
CA VAL A 66 -21.62 -26.29 -21.72
C VAL A 66 -20.23 -26.58 -21.19
N VAL A 67 -19.61 -25.55 -20.62
CA VAL A 67 -18.29 -25.65 -19.98
C VAL A 67 -18.47 -25.48 -18.48
N PRO A 68 -18.55 -26.58 -17.71
CA PRO A 68 -18.55 -26.50 -16.26
C PRO A 68 -17.17 -26.11 -15.73
N THR A 69 -17.14 -25.23 -14.73
CA THR A 69 -15.94 -24.84 -13.99
C THR A 69 -16.22 -24.97 -12.50
N LEU A 70 -15.33 -25.64 -11.78
CA LEU A 70 -15.38 -25.74 -10.32
C LEU A 70 -14.55 -24.63 -9.68
N THR A 71 -14.90 -24.21 -8.46
CA THR A 71 -14.09 -23.28 -7.65
C THR A 71 -12.62 -23.73 -7.60
N GLY A 72 -11.69 -22.83 -7.94
CA GLY A 72 -10.26 -23.15 -8.08
C GLY A 72 -9.77 -23.28 -9.53
N GLY A 73 -10.64 -23.04 -10.53
CA GLY A 73 -10.25 -23.03 -11.94
C GLY A 73 -10.12 -24.42 -12.59
N ILE A 74 -10.58 -25.46 -11.88
CA ILE A 74 -10.61 -26.83 -12.39
C ILE A 74 -11.71 -26.92 -13.45
N ALA A 75 -11.31 -27.21 -14.69
CA ALA A 75 -12.22 -27.46 -15.78
C ALA A 75 -12.99 -28.76 -15.50
N GLY A 76 -14.33 -28.70 -15.55
CA GLY A 76 -15.17 -29.89 -15.53
C GLY A 76 -15.26 -30.52 -16.93
N SER A 77 -16.02 -31.61 -17.03
CA SER A 77 -16.27 -32.29 -18.31
C SER A 77 -17.09 -31.38 -19.24
N LYS A 78 -16.47 -30.95 -20.35
CA LYS A 78 -17.15 -30.17 -21.39
C LYS A 78 -18.26 -31.04 -22.00
N ASP A 79 -19.46 -30.48 -22.12
CA ASP A 79 -20.61 -31.14 -22.71
C ASP A 79 -21.00 -30.37 -23.97
N LYS A 80 -20.77 -30.98 -25.13
CA LYS A 80 -21.07 -30.39 -26.44
C LYS A 80 -22.16 -31.20 -27.11
N ARG A 81 -23.27 -30.58 -27.47
CA ARG A 81 -24.45 -31.27 -27.96
C ARG A 81 -24.96 -30.65 -29.25
N LYS A 82 -25.19 -31.50 -30.24
CA LYS A 82 -25.85 -31.19 -31.51
C LYS A 82 -27.30 -31.70 -31.48
N PHE A 83 -28.25 -30.88 -31.93
CA PHE A 83 -29.68 -31.18 -31.87
C PHE A 83 -30.17 -31.98 -33.08
N VAL A 84 -29.69 -33.21 -33.25
CA VAL A 84 -30.04 -34.11 -34.38
C VAL A 84 -30.67 -35.43 -33.95
N TRP A 85 -30.79 -35.68 -32.65
CA TRP A 85 -31.28 -36.95 -32.08
C TRP A 85 -30.52 -38.23 -32.49
N GLU A 86 -29.28 -38.09 -32.95
CA GLU A 86 -28.39 -39.21 -33.28
C GLU A 86 -27.42 -39.50 -32.13
N GLU A 87 -27.08 -40.78 -31.93
CA GLU A 87 -26.09 -41.17 -30.92
C GLU A 87 -24.69 -40.71 -31.34
N THR A 88 -24.03 -39.94 -30.48
CA THR A 88 -22.67 -39.45 -30.68
C THR A 88 -21.82 -39.83 -29.48
N GLU A 89 -20.57 -40.23 -29.72
CA GLU A 89 -19.60 -40.47 -28.65
C GLU A 89 -19.17 -39.17 -27.99
N ALA A 90 -19.06 -39.17 -26.66
CA ALA A 90 -18.53 -38.06 -25.87
C ALA A 90 -17.63 -38.60 -24.76
N GLU A 91 -16.62 -37.84 -24.38
CA GLU A 91 -15.71 -38.23 -23.31
C GLU A 91 -15.62 -37.13 -22.25
N GLY A 92 -15.89 -37.49 -21.00
CA GLY A 92 -15.84 -36.59 -19.86
C GLY A 92 -14.80 -37.02 -18.83
N THR A 93 -14.02 -36.08 -18.31
CA THR A 93 -13.03 -36.31 -17.25
C THR A 93 -13.61 -36.98 -15.98
N ILE A 94 -14.89 -36.74 -15.66
CA ILE A 94 -15.56 -37.27 -14.46
C ILE A 94 -16.28 -38.58 -14.76
N PHE A 95 -16.95 -38.65 -15.92
CA PHE A 95 -17.88 -39.73 -16.24
C PHE A 95 -17.29 -40.80 -17.16
N GLY A 96 -16.15 -40.52 -17.80
CA GLY A 96 -15.51 -41.38 -18.79
C GLY A 96 -16.18 -41.32 -20.17
N PRO A 97 -15.99 -42.35 -21.01
CA PRO A 97 -16.67 -42.51 -22.30
C PRO A 97 -18.19 -42.66 -22.14
N MET A 98 -18.94 -41.88 -22.92
CA MET A 98 -20.40 -41.77 -22.91
C MET A 98 -20.94 -41.74 -24.33
N ILE A 99 -22.23 -42.06 -24.46
CA ILE A 99 -23.01 -41.88 -25.68
C ILE A 99 -24.10 -40.84 -25.38
N ILE A 100 -24.16 -39.78 -26.17
CA ILE A 100 -25.09 -38.67 -26.01
C ILE A 100 -25.98 -38.53 -27.25
N LYS A 101 -27.21 -38.06 -27.05
CA LYS A 101 -28.07 -37.53 -28.13
C LYS A 101 -28.95 -36.42 -27.57
N THR A 102 -29.26 -35.43 -28.40
CA THR A 102 -29.99 -34.24 -27.96
C THR A 102 -30.98 -33.81 -29.04
N ARG A 103 -32.17 -33.36 -28.63
CA ARG A 103 -33.19 -32.79 -29.52
C ARG A 103 -34.01 -31.73 -28.80
N ARG A 104 -34.76 -30.96 -29.58
CA ARG A 104 -35.84 -30.12 -29.09
C ARG A 104 -37.14 -30.87 -29.25
N VAL A 105 -37.99 -30.87 -28.22
CA VAL A 105 -39.22 -31.67 -28.20
C VAL A 105 -40.28 -30.98 -27.36
N LYS A 106 -41.56 -31.19 -27.69
CA LYS A 106 -42.65 -30.75 -26.82
C LYS A 106 -42.65 -31.60 -25.55
N ALA A 107 -42.92 -30.97 -24.41
CA ALA A 107 -42.89 -31.65 -23.12
C ALA A 107 -43.85 -32.84 -23.06
N GLU A 108 -44.99 -32.77 -23.76
CA GLU A 108 -46.02 -33.82 -23.84
C GLU A 108 -45.63 -35.04 -24.71
N GLU A 109 -44.60 -34.93 -25.54
CA GLU A 109 -44.09 -36.04 -26.37
C GLU A 109 -43.01 -36.89 -25.65
N LEU A 110 -42.75 -36.61 -24.38
CA LEU A 110 -41.80 -37.36 -23.55
C LEU A 110 -42.52 -38.44 -22.76
N ASP A 111 -41.94 -39.65 -22.76
CA ASP A 111 -42.52 -40.81 -22.07
C ASP A 111 -42.45 -40.70 -20.54
N GLU A 112 -41.41 -40.05 -20.00
CA GLU A 112 -41.23 -39.88 -18.56
C GLU A 112 -41.97 -38.66 -18.02
N GLU A 113 -43.04 -38.90 -17.26
CA GLU A 113 -43.91 -37.86 -16.68
C GLU A 113 -43.15 -36.82 -15.85
N TYR A 114 -42.07 -37.20 -15.15
CA TYR A 114 -41.26 -36.25 -14.38
C TYR A 114 -40.63 -35.16 -15.25
N LEU A 115 -40.26 -35.50 -16.49
CA LEU A 115 -39.55 -34.59 -17.38
C LEU A 115 -40.48 -33.58 -18.09
N THR A 116 -41.80 -33.78 -17.98
CA THR A 116 -42.82 -32.99 -18.71
C THR A 116 -43.37 -31.80 -17.90
N LYS A 117 -43.10 -31.74 -16.59
CA LYS A 117 -43.76 -30.83 -15.66
C LYS A 117 -42.83 -29.72 -15.15
N GLY A 118 -43.43 -28.62 -14.67
CA GLY A 118 -42.72 -27.55 -13.94
C GLY A 118 -42.11 -26.47 -14.83
N TRP A 119 -42.39 -26.44 -16.12
CA TRP A 119 -41.82 -25.47 -17.04
C TRP A 119 -42.66 -24.17 -17.12
N THR A 120 -42.05 -23.06 -17.53
CA THR A 120 -42.77 -21.82 -17.84
C THR A 120 -43.54 -21.93 -19.16
N GLU A 121 -44.56 -21.10 -19.37
CA GLU A 121 -45.38 -21.10 -20.60
C GLU A 121 -44.54 -21.00 -21.88
N ASP A 122 -43.53 -20.13 -21.90
CA ASP A 122 -42.63 -19.97 -23.05
C ASP A 122 -41.70 -21.19 -23.26
N THR A 123 -41.38 -21.93 -22.20
CA THR A 123 -40.66 -23.21 -22.32
C THR A 123 -41.55 -24.29 -22.93
N TYR A 124 -42.83 -24.34 -22.55
CA TYR A 124 -43.82 -25.23 -23.16
C TYR A 124 -44.08 -24.87 -24.63
N GLU A 125 -44.19 -23.59 -24.94
CA GLU A 125 -44.39 -23.07 -26.29
C GLU A 125 -43.22 -23.42 -27.21
N HIS A 126 -41.98 -23.19 -26.78
CA HIS A 126 -40.81 -23.39 -27.62
C HIS A 126 -40.27 -24.83 -27.61
N GLY A 127 -40.73 -25.66 -26.67
CA GLY A 127 -40.23 -27.03 -26.47
C GLY A 127 -38.96 -27.06 -25.61
N VAL A 128 -38.88 -28.09 -24.77
CA VAL A 128 -37.74 -28.33 -23.88
C VAL A 128 -36.55 -28.87 -24.66
N ILE A 129 -35.35 -28.69 -24.10
CA ILE A 129 -34.16 -29.38 -24.59
C ILE A 129 -34.13 -30.76 -23.95
N HIS A 130 -34.28 -31.81 -24.75
CA HIS A 130 -34.17 -33.19 -24.32
C HIS A 130 -32.75 -33.69 -24.53
N ALA A 131 -32.05 -33.92 -23.43
CA ALA A 131 -30.66 -34.35 -23.38
C ALA A 131 -30.59 -35.76 -22.80
N TYR A 132 -30.33 -36.74 -23.65
CA TYR A 132 -30.13 -38.13 -23.26
C TYR A 132 -28.64 -38.45 -23.21
N THR A 133 -28.22 -39.20 -22.19
CA THR A 133 -26.82 -39.62 -22.01
C THR A 133 -26.76 -40.98 -21.35
N ARG A 134 -25.96 -41.89 -21.90
CA ARG A 134 -25.67 -43.19 -21.27
C ARG A 134 -24.16 -43.43 -21.22
N SER A 135 -23.69 -44.20 -20.26
CA SER A 135 -22.31 -44.65 -20.27
C SER A 135 -22.06 -45.60 -21.45
N ASP A 136 -20.89 -45.48 -22.08
CA ASP A 136 -20.42 -46.54 -22.98
C ASP A 136 -19.89 -47.67 -22.09
N THR A 137 -20.75 -48.65 -21.80
CA THR A 137 -20.42 -49.73 -20.87
C THR A 137 -19.20 -50.52 -21.33
N SER A 138 -19.02 -50.67 -22.64
CA SER A 138 -17.91 -51.42 -23.23
C SER A 138 -16.54 -50.75 -22.98
N LYS A 139 -16.49 -49.42 -22.99
CA LYS A 139 -15.27 -48.63 -22.79
C LYS A 139 -15.06 -48.18 -21.35
N SER A 140 -16.13 -47.87 -20.63
CA SER A 140 -16.06 -47.25 -19.30
C SER A 140 -16.13 -48.25 -18.14
N GLY A 141 -16.64 -49.47 -18.37
CA GLY A 141 -16.95 -50.44 -17.30
C GLY A 141 -18.07 -49.99 -16.36
N LYS A 142 -18.80 -48.92 -16.70
CA LYS A 142 -19.91 -48.37 -15.91
C LYS A 142 -21.22 -48.51 -16.67
N THR A 143 -22.33 -48.66 -15.96
CA THR A 143 -23.67 -48.75 -16.56
C THR A 143 -24.61 -47.78 -15.85
N TRP A 144 -24.99 -46.72 -16.55
CA TRP A 144 -26.01 -45.77 -16.12
C TRP A 144 -26.58 -45.02 -17.32
N THR A 145 -27.81 -44.54 -17.17
CA THR A 145 -28.50 -43.68 -18.15
C THR A 145 -29.05 -42.45 -17.44
N ALA A 146 -28.85 -41.28 -18.02
CA ALA A 146 -29.42 -40.00 -17.60
C ALA A 146 -30.31 -39.46 -18.74
N ASP A 147 -31.61 -39.45 -18.51
CA ASP A 147 -32.58 -38.77 -19.36
C ASP A 147 -32.93 -37.42 -18.72
N ALA A 148 -32.67 -36.31 -19.41
CA ALA A 148 -32.80 -34.99 -18.83
C ALA A 148 -33.53 -34.00 -19.73
N THR A 149 -34.32 -33.12 -19.13
CA THR A 149 -34.95 -31.97 -19.79
C THR A 149 -34.44 -30.66 -19.21
N TRP A 150 -34.11 -29.72 -20.09
CA TRP A 150 -33.61 -28.40 -19.71
C TRP A 150 -34.58 -27.32 -20.17
N GLY A 151 -34.83 -26.34 -19.32
CA GLY A 151 -35.80 -25.29 -19.57
C GLY A 151 -35.77 -24.18 -18.52
N ILE A 152 -36.81 -23.34 -18.55
CA ILE A 152 -37.03 -22.30 -17.54
C ILE A 152 -38.19 -22.70 -16.64
N GLU A 153 -38.00 -22.53 -15.34
CA GLU A 153 -38.99 -22.86 -14.30
C GLU A 153 -39.14 -21.69 -13.32
N GLU A 154 -40.33 -21.51 -12.75
CA GLU A 154 -40.52 -20.57 -11.64
C GLU A 154 -40.13 -21.21 -10.31
N VAL A 155 -39.00 -20.78 -9.74
CA VAL A 155 -38.51 -21.29 -8.46
C VAL A 155 -38.47 -20.15 -7.44
N ASN A 156 -39.29 -20.25 -6.39
CA ASN A 156 -39.48 -19.24 -5.35
C ASN A 156 -39.82 -17.84 -5.91
N GLY A 157 -40.73 -17.78 -6.89
CA GLY A 157 -41.21 -16.55 -7.50
C GLY A 157 -40.21 -15.86 -8.43
N GLY A 158 -39.23 -16.60 -8.96
CA GLY A 158 -38.30 -16.11 -9.98
C GLY A 158 -38.01 -17.16 -11.04
N ARG A 159 -37.98 -16.76 -12.32
CA ARG A 159 -37.65 -17.60 -13.47
C ARG A 159 -36.21 -18.07 -13.40
N ARG A 160 -35.92 -19.36 -13.46
CA ARG A 160 -34.55 -19.88 -13.39
C ARG A 160 -34.30 -20.90 -14.49
N TYR A 161 -33.05 -20.96 -14.94
CA TYR A 161 -32.60 -22.08 -15.74
C TYR A 161 -32.54 -23.33 -14.86
N THR A 162 -33.26 -24.37 -15.24
CA THR A 162 -33.30 -25.64 -14.49
C THR A 162 -33.07 -26.83 -15.41
N ARG A 163 -32.60 -27.93 -14.81
CA ARG A 163 -32.48 -29.23 -15.45
C ARG A 163 -33.18 -30.27 -14.58
N HIS A 164 -34.10 -31.01 -15.15
CA HIS A 164 -34.70 -32.19 -14.51
C HIS A 164 -33.96 -33.40 -15.06
N VAL A 165 -33.49 -34.28 -14.18
CA VAL A 165 -32.70 -35.46 -14.53
C VAL A 165 -33.37 -36.70 -13.97
N HIS A 166 -33.72 -37.62 -14.86
CA HIS A 166 -34.16 -38.98 -14.56
C HIS A 166 -32.99 -39.94 -14.81
N LEU A 167 -32.36 -40.41 -13.74
CA LEU A 167 -31.22 -41.32 -13.79
C LEU A 167 -31.65 -42.76 -13.52
N THR A 168 -31.22 -43.69 -14.37
CA THR A 168 -31.26 -45.13 -14.13
C THR A 168 -29.85 -45.65 -13.86
N GLY A 169 -29.63 -46.22 -12.67
CA GLY A 169 -28.36 -46.81 -12.23
C GLY A 169 -28.13 -48.25 -12.74
N PRO A 170 -26.98 -48.85 -12.41
CA PRO A 170 -26.58 -50.19 -12.89
C PRO A 170 -27.54 -51.32 -12.47
N ASN A 171 -28.22 -51.18 -11.33
CA ASN A 171 -29.17 -52.17 -10.81
C ASN A 171 -30.62 -51.90 -11.23
N GLY A 172 -30.86 -50.91 -12.09
CA GLY A 172 -32.21 -50.43 -12.41
C GLY A 172 -32.78 -49.43 -11.41
N ASP A 173 -32.01 -49.02 -10.40
CA ASP A 173 -32.40 -47.98 -9.43
C ASP A 173 -32.69 -46.66 -10.16
N VAL A 174 -33.81 -46.02 -9.82
CA VAL A 174 -34.23 -44.75 -10.42
C VAL A 174 -34.03 -43.60 -9.45
N LEU A 175 -33.39 -42.52 -9.90
CA LEU A 175 -33.25 -41.25 -9.19
C LEU A 175 -33.80 -40.09 -10.03
N LYS A 176 -34.50 -39.16 -9.37
CA LYS A 176 -35.04 -37.95 -10.00
C LYS A 176 -34.46 -36.72 -9.29
N ASN A 177 -33.78 -35.85 -10.03
CA ASN A 177 -33.08 -34.70 -9.51
C ASN A 177 -33.37 -33.43 -10.31
N ARG A 178 -33.78 -32.36 -9.63
CA ARG A 178 -33.88 -31.01 -10.16
C ARG A 178 -32.63 -30.21 -9.81
N LEU A 179 -31.93 -29.72 -10.82
CA LEU A 179 -30.79 -28.81 -10.71
C LEU A 179 -31.22 -27.39 -11.07
N VAL A 180 -30.99 -26.44 -10.17
CA VAL A 180 -31.40 -25.04 -10.32
C VAL A 180 -30.19 -24.13 -10.43
N TYR A 181 -30.16 -23.28 -11.46
CA TYR A 181 -29.02 -22.44 -11.77
C TYR A 181 -29.33 -20.95 -11.59
N ASP A 182 -28.47 -20.27 -10.84
CA ASP A 182 -28.45 -18.83 -10.68
C ASP A 182 -27.69 -18.16 -11.81
N TYR A 183 -28.30 -17.19 -12.49
CA TYR A 183 -27.65 -16.38 -13.50
C TYR A 183 -26.65 -15.39 -12.85
N GLY A 184 -25.35 -15.50 -13.21
CA GLY A 184 -24.14 -14.66 -12.95
C GLY A 184 -23.94 -13.89 -11.61
N PRO A 185 -22.69 -13.57 -11.18
CA PRO A 185 -22.51 -12.67 -10.03
C PRO A 185 -22.95 -11.25 -10.40
N ILE A 186 -23.85 -10.68 -9.59
CA ILE A 186 -24.44 -9.35 -9.83
C ILE A 186 -23.67 -8.29 -9.01
N PRO A 187 -23.34 -7.13 -9.60
CA PRO A 187 -22.85 -5.96 -8.86
C PRO A 187 -23.73 -5.68 -7.65
N SER A 188 -23.16 -5.24 -6.53
CA SER A 188 -23.93 -4.93 -5.31
C SER A 188 -25.00 -3.87 -5.58
N LEU A 189 -24.71 -2.94 -6.50
CA LEU A 189 -25.60 -1.87 -6.94
C LEU A 189 -26.63 -2.30 -8.00
N ASP A 190 -26.58 -3.56 -8.45
CA ASP A 190 -27.59 -4.19 -9.32
C ASP A 190 -28.36 -5.30 -8.59
N ARG A 191 -28.07 -5.52 -7.29
CA ARG A 191 -28.74 -6.51 -6.45
C ARG A 191 -30.17 -6.08 -6.11
N LEU A 192 -31.10 -7.03 -6.08
CA LEU A 192 -32.46 -6.81 -5.58
C LEU A 192 -32.43 -6.75 -4.05
N TYR A 193 -32.80 -5.61 -3.49
CA TYR A 193 -32.91 -5.43 -2.05
C TYR A 193 -34.37 -5.65 -1.64
N GLN A 194 -34.59 -6.56 -0.69
CA GLN A 194 -35.89 -6.79 -0.10
C GLN A 194 -35.88 -6.28 1.34
N PHE A 195 -36.64 -5.21 1.60
CA PHE A 195 -36.85 -4.69 2.95
C PHE A 195 -38.35 -4.77 3.27
N ARG A 196 -38.71 -5.70 4.16
CA ARG A 196 -40.11 -6.06 4.46
C ARG A 196 -40.88 -6.46 3.18
N HIS A 197 -41.83 -5.64 2.74
CA HIS A 197 -42.69 -5.86 1.58
C HIS A 197 -42.23 -5.13 0.31
N LEU A 198 -41.21 -4.27 0.40
CA LEU A 198 -40.70 -3.49 -0.72
C LEU A 198 -39.53 -4.22 -1.38
N ARG A 199 -39.67 -4.47 -2.69
CA ARG A 199 -38.62 -4.98 -3.56
C ARG A 199 -38.19 -3.86 -4.49
N PHE A 200 -36.91 -3.46 -4.45
CA PHE A 200 -36.38 -2.48 -5.40
C PHE A 200 -35.00 -2.90 -5.90
N THR A 201 -34.73 -2.56 -7.16
CA THR A 201 -33.46 -2.81 -7.86
C THR A 201 -32.85 -1.47 -8.23
N LEU A 202 -31.63 -1.20 -7.77
CA LEU A 202 -30.94 0.04 -8.11
C LEU A 202 -30.51 0.07 -9.58
N SER A 203 -30.13 -1.07 -10.18
CA SER A 203 -29.72 -1.23 -11.59
C SER A 203 -28.68 -0.19 -12.07
N LEU A 204 -27.97 0.42 -11.13
CA LEU A 204 -27.21 1.64 -11.34
C LEU A 204 -25.94 1.36 -12.15
N GLU A 205 -25.29 0.20 -11.92
CA GLU A 205 -24.08 -0.20 -12.64
C GLU A 205 -24.40 -0.53 -14.10
N SER A 206 -25.49 -1.27 -14.35
CA SER A 206 -25.91 -1.64 -15.71
C SER A 206 -26.40 -0.44 -16.54
N LYS A 207 -27.06 0.55 -15.91
CA LYS A 207 -27.49 1.79 -16.58
C LYS A 207 -26.29 2.66 -16.91
N PHE A 208 -25.42 2.87 -15.92
CA PHE A 208 -24.20 3.68 -16.09
C PHE A 208 -23.24 3.09 -17.12
N SER A 209 -23.03 1.76 -17.08
CA SER A 209 -22.19 1.04 -18.05
C SER A 209 -22.70 1.15 -19.49
N ARG A 210 -24.02 1.25 -19.69
CA ARG A 210 -24.62 1.46 -21.01
C ARG A 210 -24.44 2.90 -21.48
N SER A 211 -24.65 3.89 -20.60
CA SER A 211 -24.46 5.29 -20.96
C SER A 211 -23.01 5.64 -21.31
N THR A 212 -22.03 4.92 -20.75
CA THR A 212 -20.61 5.16 -21.01
C THR A 212 -19.99 4.21 -22.05
N ALA A 213 -20.78 3.36 -22.70
CA ALA A 213 -20.28 2.32 -23.62
C ALA A 213 -19.46 2.88 -24.79
N VAL A 214 -19.84 4.05 -25.32
CA VAL A 214 -19.13 4.71 -26.44
C VAL A 214 -17.69 5.08 -26.06
N PHE A 215 -17.46 5.45 -24.79
CA PHE A 215 -16.13 5.83 -24.29
C PHE A 215 -15.23 4.63 -24.00
N ALA A 216 -15.75 3.40 -24.02
CA ALA A 216 -14.97 2.19 -23.80
C ALA A 216 -14.21 1.71 -25.05
N ALA A 217 -14.29 2.45 -26.16
CA ALA A 217 -13.58 2.13 -27.39
C ALA A 217 -12.05 2.33 -27.20
N PRO A 218 -11.20 1.38 -27.66
CA PRO A 218 -9.75 1.44 -27.41
C PRO A 218 -9.06 2.72 -27.92
N TRP A 219 -9.53 3.34 -29.00
CA TRP A 219 -8.94 4.56 -29.54
C TRP A 219 -9.14 5.78 -28.63
N VAL A 220 -10.26 5.83 -27.87
CA VAL A 220 -10.51 6.90 -26.89
C VAL A 220 -9.47 6.84 -25.77
N LEU A 221 -9.10 5.63 -25.35
CA LEU A 221 -8.06 5.41 -24.35
C LEU A 221 -6.68 5.89 -24.83
N VAL A 222 -6.37 5.74 -26.11
CA VAL A 222 -5.10 6.25 -26.69
C VAL A 222 -5.05 7.77 -26.62
N ILE A 223 -6.15 8.45 -26.98
CA ILE A 223 -6.26 9.92 -26.87
C ILE A 223 -6.14 10.35 -25.41
N LEU A 224 -6.84 9.67 -24.49
CA LEU A 224 -6.72 9.94 -23.06
C LEU A 224 -5.29 9.76 -22.57
N GLY A 225 -4.60 8.70 -23.00
CA GLY A 225 -3.21 8.44 -22.65
C GLY A 225 -2.28 9.56 -23.08
N ALA A 226 -2.42 10.06 -24.31
CA ALA A 226 -1.65 11.19 -24.80
C ALA A 226 -1.97 12.47 -24.01
N ALA A 227 -3.25 12.79 -23.81
CA ALA A 227 -3.68 13.96 -23.04
C ALA A 227 -3.20 13.90 -21.58
N TYR A 228 -3.24 12.72 -20.96
CA TYR A 228 -2.75 12.47 -19.60
C TYR A 228 -1.25 12.71 -19.50
N ILE A 229 -0.44 12.15 -20.41
CA ILE A 229 1.02 12.32 -20.40
C ILE A 229 1.38 13.81 -20.57
N ILE A 230 0.72 14.51 -21.49
CA ILE A 230 0.92 15.95 -21.71
C ILE A 230 0.53 16.72 -20.44
N GLY A 231 -0.65 16.48 -19.87
CA GLY A 231 -1.13 17.15 -18.67
C GLY A 231 -0.22 16.91 -17.46
N LEU A 232 0.17 15.65 -17.22
CA LEU A 232 1.10 15.29 -16.15
C LEU A 232 2.46 15.96 -16.33
N SER A 233 2.96 16.05 -17.57
CA SER A 233 4.23 16.73 -17.87
C SER A 233 4.18 18.22 -17.53
N PHE A 234 3.06 18.90 -17.83
CA PHE A 234 2.86 20.30 -17.43
C PHE A 234 2.76 20.46 -15.91
N PHE A 235 2.05 19.56 -15.22
CA PHE A 235 1.99 19.55 -13.75
C PHE A 235 3.38 19.35 -13.14
N ALA A 236 4.14 18.37 -13.61
CA ALA A 236 5.48 18.08 -13.11
C ALA A 236 6.43 19.28 -13.37
N ARG A 237 6.34 19.88 -14.56
CA ARG A 237 7.08 21.10 -14.91
C ARG A 237 6.77 22.23 -13.94
N ALA A 238 5.50 22.51 -13.69
CA ALA A 238 5.08 23.56 -12.77
C ALA A 238 5.46 23.27 -11.31
N GLN A 239 5.35 22.00 -10.88
CA GLN A 239 5.70 21.59 -9.52
C GLN A 239 7.19 21.76 -9.22
N SER A 240 8.08 21.40 -10.16
CA SER A 240 9.50 21.21 -9.80
C SER A 240 10.52 21.90 -10.70
N PHE A 241 10.15 22.33 -11.91
CA PHE A 241 11.13 22.76 -12.92
C PHE A 241 11.00 24.22 -13.36
N LEU A 242 10.01 24.97 -12.87
CA LEU A 242 9.88 26.40 -13.15
C LEU A 242 10.68 27.29 -12.17
N THR A 243 11.02 26.77 -11.00
CA THR A 243 11.91 27.42 -10.04
C THR A 243 13.32 26.86 -10.15
N PRO A 244 14.38 27.66 -9.94
CA PRO A 244 15.76 27.18 -10.00
C PRO A 244 15.98 25.98 -9.06
N SER A 245 16.61 24.92 -9.56
CA SER A 245 16.79 23.66 -8.80
C SER A 245 17.51 23.86 -7.46
N GLY A 246 18.56 24.70 -7.44
CA GLY A 246 19.33 25.00 -6.24
C GLY A 246 18.59 25.82 -5.18
N SER A 247 17.41 26.37 -5.50
CA SER A 247 16.59 27.14 -4.56
C SER A 247 15.55 26.30 -3.82
N TYR A 248 15.35 25.05 -4.24
CA TYR A 248 14.29 24.22 -3.69
C TYR A 248 14.83 23.47 -2.46
N LEU A 249 14.29 23.83 -1.29
CA LEU A 249 14.66 23.23 -0.01
C LEU A 249 13.80 22.01 0.33
N ARG A 250 14.37 21.09 1.11
CA ARG A 250 13.61 20.03 1.78
C ARG A 250 13.07 20.58 3.10
N CYS A 251 12.04 19.95 3.66
CA CYS A 251 11.51 20.37 4.96
C CYS A 251 12.53 20.28 6.11
N THR A 252 13.58 19.48 5.97
CA THR A 252 14.68 19.33 6.95
C THR A 252 15.94 20.12 6.57
N SER A 253 15.89 20.99 5.56
CA SER A 253 17.04 21.82 5.17
C SER A 253 17.36 22.85 6.28
N SER A 254 18.63 22.90 6.68
CA SER A 254 19.21 23.82 7.66
C SER A 254 20.61 24.27 7.22
N PHE A 255 21.16 25.28 7.88
CA PHE A 255 22.54 25.77 7.70
C PHE A 255 23.56 25.13 8.65
N TRP A 256 23.07 24.35 9.61
CA TRP A 256 23.89 23.71 10.62
C TRP A 256 23.47 22.25 10.79
N PHE A 257 24.46 21.36 10.74
CA PHE A 257 24.29 19.92 10.88
C PHE A 257 24.35 19.49 12.36
N ASP A 258 23.94 18.25 12.65
CA ASP A 258 24.03 17.69 14.00
C ASP A 258 25.46 17.58 14.51
N LYS A 259 25.57 17.53 15.85
CA LYS A 259 26.79 17.11 16.55
C LYS A 259 28.00 17.92 16.06
N ASP A 260 29.05 17.23 15.63
CA ASP A 260 30.30 17.73 15.06
C ASP A 260 30.26 17.85 13.53
N GLY A 261 29.09 17.71 12.89
CA GLY A 261 28.93 17.71 11.42
C GLY A 261 29.27 19.03 10.72
N CYS A 262 29.46 20.12 11.46
CA CYS A 262 29.98 21.39 10.95
C CYS A 262 31.50 21.56 11.18
N GLY A 263 32.14 20.61 11.85
CA GLY A 263 33.55 20.63 12.23
C GLY A 263 33.94 21.76 13.18
N ILE A 264 35.24 21.83 13.49
CA ILE A 264 35.85 22.86 14.35
C ILE A 264 35.43 24.26 13.89
N ASP A 265 34.94 25.04 14.85
CA ASP A 265 34.42 26.40 14.68
C ASP A 265 33.31 26.56 13.62
N GLY A 266 32.71 25.44 13.20
CA GLY A 266 31.69 25.40 12.16
C GLY A 266 32.21 25.59 10.74
N LEU A 267 33.52 25.42 10.50
CA LEU A 267 34.15 25.70 9.21
C LEU A 267 33.55 24.93 8.02
N GLN A 268 32.92 23.78 8.25
CA GLN A 268 32.26 22.99 7.21
C GLN A 268 30.84 23.50 6.87
N CYS A 269 30.28 24.38 7.69
CA CYS A 269 28.97 25.01 7.52
C CYS A 269 29.06 26.48 7.09
N LEU A 270 30.22 26.89 6.56
CA LEU A 270 30.39 28.17 5.88
C LEU A 270 29.44 28.28 4.67
N PRO A 271 29.04 29.50 4.26
CA PRO A 271 29.60 30.77 4.70
C PRO A 271 28.87 31.41 5.90
N PHE A 272 29.66 31.92 6.85
CA PHE A 272 29.17 32.93 7.79
C PHE A 272 29.32 34.28 7.10
N ASN A 273 28.35 34.69 6.30
CA ASN A 273 28.33 36.01 5.64
C ASN A 273 26.91 36.58 5.61
N TYR A 274 26.75 37.83 5.20
CA TYR A 274 25.44 38.46 5.00
C TYR A 274 24.86 38.16 3.62
N SER A 275 25.01 36.92 3.14
CA SER A 275 24.41 36.54 1.85
C SER A 275 22.90 36.44 1.96
N SER A 276 22.23 36.82 0.88
CA SER A 276 20.79 36.67 0.72
C SER A 276 20.53 35.75 -0.46
N PHE A 277 19.55 34.87 -0.33
CA PHE A 277 19.09 34.03 -1.42
C PHE A 277 17.58 33.80 -1.31
N ASP A 278 16.95 33.61 -2.46
CA ASP A 278 15.56 33.19 -2.54
C ASP A 278 15.49 31.66 -2.46
N PHE A 279 14.48 31.15 -1.78
CA PHE A 279 14.24 29.73 -1.64
C PHE A 279 12.77 29.37 -1.88
N ARG A 280 12.53 28.09 -2.16
CA ARG A 280 11.20 27.49 -2.26
C ARG A 280 11.07 26.33 -1.28
N CYS A 281 9.96 26.32 -0.56
CA CYS A 281 9.60 25.26 0.37
C CYS A 281 8.33 24.53 -0.09
N PRO A 282 8.30 23.20 0.09
CA PRO A 282 7.11 22.41 -0.18
C PRO A 282 6.07 22.62 0.95
N ALA A 283 4.82 22.26 0.70
CA ALA A 283 3.76 22.30 1.70
C ALA A 283 3.99 21.30 2.87
N GLN A 284 3.25 21.49 3.95
CA GLN A 284 3.15 20.57 5.09
C GLN A 284 4.47 20.32 5.85
N CYS A 285 5.48 21.19 5.71
CA CYS A 285 6.74 21.03 6.45
C CYS A 285 6.60 21.13 7.97
N ASN A 286 5.48 21.69 8.46
CA ASN A 286 5.14 21.68 9.89
C ASN A 286 4.88 20.27 10.45
N ASN A 287 4.64 19.26 9.61
CA ASN A 287 4.47 17.86 10.02
C ASN A 287 5.80 17.09 10.03
N VAL A 288 6.90 17.66 9.52
CA VAL A 288 8.20 17.00 9.47
C VAL A 288 8.93 17.22 10.80
N ILE A 289 9.10 16.12 11.53
CA ILE A 289 9.57 16.11 12.91
C ILE A 289 10.92 15.39 13.07
N LEU A 290 11.66 15.76 14.12
CA LEU A 290 12.82 15.00 14.59
C LEU A 290 12.37 13.59 15.05
N GLN A 291 12.88 12.56 14.37
CA GLN A 291 12.57 11.15 14.72
C GLN A 291 13.44 10.63 15.86
N ASN A 292 14.62 11.21 16.06
CA ASN A 292 15.53 10.93 17.15
C ASN A 292 15.71 12.21 18.01
N PRO A 293 16.02 12.09 19.31
CA PRO A 293 16.26 13.25 20.16
C PRO A 293 17.44 14.08 19.66
N ARG A 294 17.30 15.40 19.69
CA ARG A 294 18.38 16.35 19.40
C ARG A 294 18.48 17.37 20.52
N THR A 295 19.67 17.49 21.10
CA THR A 295 19.94 18.46 22.16
C THR A 295 20.39 19.80 21.59
N VAL A 296 19.75 20.88 22.06
CA VAL A 296 20.04 22.28 21.76
C VAL A 296 20.22 23.01 23.08
N GLY A 297 21.43 23.51 23.36
CA GLY A 297 21.76 24.05 24.68
C GLY A 297 21.54 23.03 25.80
N ASP A 298 20.62 23.29 26.72
CA ASP A 298 20.21 22.38 27.81
C ASP A 298 18.90 21.62 27.54
N GLN A 299 18.27 21.81 26.37
CA GLN A 299 16.98 21.21 26.03
C GLN A 299 17.13 20.09 25.01
N GLN A 300 16.44 18.97 25.23
CA GLN A 300 16.41 17.84 24.30
C GLN A 300 15.05 17.79 23.58
N MET A 301 15.07 17.94 22.26
CA MET A 301 13.88 17.99 21.41
C MET A 301 13.69 16.68 20.65
N ALA A 302 12.47 16.14 20.67
CA ALA A 302 12.11 14.95 19.89
C ALA A 302 10.65 15.06 19.45
N TYR A 303 10.33 14.46 18.29
CA TYR A 303 8.98 14.41 17.73
C TYR A 303 8.32 15.77 17.45
N VAL A 304 9.13 16.82 17.26
CA VAL A 304 8.71 18.15 16.83
C VAL A 304 9.61 18.66 15.70
N PRO A 305 9.17 19.61 14.86
CA PRO A 305 10.06 20.30 13.93
C PRO A 305 11.12 21.10 14.70
N LEU A 306 12.38 21.05 14.28
CA LEU A 306 13.44 21.79 14.95
C LEU A 306 13.40 23.26 14.55
N VAL A 307 13.02 24.14 15.50
CA VAL A 307 13.03 25.59 15.31
C VAL A 307 13.53 26.26 16.59
N VAL A 308 14.50 27.15 16.45
CA VAL A 308 15.18 27.84 17.55
C VAL A 308 15.18 29.35 17.27
N GLY A 309 14.61 30.14 18.18
CA GLY A 309 14.51 31.59 18.06
C GLY A 309 13.23 32.11 17.38
N GLY A 310 13.33 33.27 16.74
CA GLY A 310 12.24 33.93 16.03
C GLY A 310 11.39 34.90 16.88
N GLY A 311 11.64 35.01 18.19
CA GLY A 311 10.86 35.87 19.11
C GLY A 311 11.38 37.30 19.27
N ASP A 312 12.52 37.63 18.67
CA ASP A 312 13.08 38.99 18.63
C ASP A 312 12.40 39.86 17.56
N ALA A 313 12.66 41.17 17.58
CA ALA A 313 12.03 42.14 16.69
C ALA A 313 12.26 41.86 15.19
N ASN A 314 13.38 41.21 14.85
CA ASN A 314 13.73 40.87 13.47
C ASN A 314 13.39 39.42 13.09
N HIS A 315 12.76 38.65 13.99
CA HIS A 315 12.47 37.22 13.80
C HIS A 315 13.70 36.41 13.35
N THR A 316 14.76 36.48 14.13
CA THR A 316 16.04 35.82 13.89
C THR A 316 16.01 34.37 14.37
N TYR A 317 16.24 33.45 13.43
CA TYR A 317 16.28 32.01 13.68
C TYR A 317 17.72 31.51 13.70
N ARG A 318 18.01 30.50 14.54
CA ARG A 318 19.33 29.86 14.59
C ARG A 318 19.54 28.97 13.36
N GLY A 319 20.78 28.85 12.88
CA GLY A 319 21.09 28.17 11.62
C GLY A 319 20.74 26.68 11.55
N ASP A 320 20.55 25.98 12.67
CA ASP A 320 20.08 24.59 12.70
C ASP A 320 18.55 24.47 12.59
N SER A 321 17.81 25.57 12.68
CA SER A 321 16.36 25.57 12.48
C SER A 321 16.00 25.09 11.08
N PHE A 322 14.95 24.27 10.97
CA PHE A 322 14.39 23.86 9.70
C PHE A 322 13.79 25.08 8.99
N ILE A 323 14.41 25.48 7.88
CA ILE A 323 14.13 26.74 7.18
C ILE A 323 12.65 26.84 6.81
N CYS A 324 12.07 25.77 6.26
CA CYS A 324 10.67 25.76 5.85
C CYS A 324 9.69 25.86 7.03
N SER A 325 9.98 25.19 8.16
CA SER A 325 9.15 25.28 9.36
C SER A 325 9.25 26.65 10.02
N ALA A 326 10.44 27.24 10.08
CA ALA A 326 10.64 28.62 10.52
C ALA A 326 9.89 29.62 9.62
N ALA A 327 9.86 29.39 8.31
CA ALA A 327 9.13 30.20 7.35
C ALA A 327 7.60 30.12 7.50
N VAL A 328 7.06 28.94 7.83
CA VAL A 328 5.66 28.80 8.23
C VAL A 328 5.41 29.54 9.56
N GLN A 329 6.27 29.36 10.57
CA GLN A 329 6.12 30.01 11.88
C GLN A 329 6.13 31.54 11.76
N ALA A 330 7.03 32.10 10.93
CA ALA A 330 7.11 33.53 10.64
C ALA A 330 5.94 34.06 9.79
N GLY A 331 5.12 33.19 9.19
CA GLY A 331 4.03 33.58 8.31
C GLY A 331 4.50 34.26 7.02
N VAL A 332 5.67 33.84 6.51
CA VAL A 332 6.17 34.28 5.20
C VAL A 332 5.74 33.33 4.08
N ILE A 333 5.47 32.06 4.39
CA ILE A 333 4.91 31.05 3.47
C ILE A 333 3.69 30.36 4.10
N SER A 334 2.90 29.66 3.27
CA SER A 334 1.74 28.90 3.73
C SER A 334 2.12 27.48 4.15
N SER A 335 1.57 27.00 5.27
CA SER A 335 1.67 25.58 5.64
C SER A 335 1.00 24.66 4.61
N SER A 336 -0.15 25.05 4.04
CA SER A 336 -0.92 24.17 3.15
C SER A 336 -0.46 24.16 1.70
N ARG A 337 0.18 25.25 1.24
CA ARG A 337 0.63 25.41 -0.15
C ARG A 337 2.14 25.55 -0.31
N GLY A 338 2.90 25.59 0.77
CA GLY A 338 4.30 25.95 0.72
C GLY A 338 4.48 27.40 0.27
N GLY A 339 5.58 27.67 -0.42
CA GLY A 339 5.81 28.98 -1.04
C GLY A 339 7.28 29.28 -1.27
N CYS A 340 7.55 30.47 -1.81
CA CYS A 340 8.89 31.01 -1.91
C CYS A 340 9.03 32.21 -0.98
N ALA A 341 10.24 32.41 -0.48
CA ALA A 341 10.60 33.53 0.36
C ALA A 341 12.08 33.86 0.15
N SER A 342 12.52 34.99 0.68
CA SER A 342 13.93 35.34 0.78
C SER A 342 14.44 35.00 2.18
N LEU A 343 15.70 34.61 2.25
CA LEU A 343 16.44 34.43 3.48
C LEU A 343 17.69 35.28 3.44
N GLN A 344 18.00 35.94 4.55
CA GLN A 344 19.24 36.67 4.76
C GLN A 344 19.99 36.04 5.93
N LEU A 345 21.23 35.64 5.68
CA LEU A 345 22.12 35.14 6.72
C LEU A 345 22.60 36.28 7.62
N VAL A 346 22.67 36.00 8.91
CA VAL A 346 23.14 36.89 9.97
C VAL A 346 24.22 36.15 10.74
N GLN A 347 25.39 36.77 10.84
CA GLN A 347 26.52 36.20 11.58
C GLN A 347 26.36 36.44 13.09
N ASN A 348 26.87 35.51 13.88
CA ASN A 348 27.20 35.70 15.30
C ASN A 348 26.07 36.38 16.11
N PHE A 349 24.95 35.67 16.26
CA PHE A 349 23.79 36.16 17.00
C PHE A 349 23.79 35.60 18.42
N THR A 350 23.35 36.42 19.38
CA THR A 350 23.30 36.07 20.80
C THR A 350 21.87 36.11 21.28
N ASN A 351 21.47 35.14 22.10
CA ASN A 351 20.18 35.08 22.79
C ASN A 351 18.98 34.98 21.84
N PHE A 352 18.69 33.75 21.39
CA PHE A 352 17.51 33.43 20.60
C PHE A 352 16.29 33.31 21.51
N ILE A 353 15.28 34.16 21.27
CA ILE A 353 14.05 34.20 22.07
C ILE A 353 13.03 33.21 21.51
N PRO A 354 12.43 32.33 22.34
CA PRO A 354 11.40 31.39 21.89
C PRO A 354 10.15 32.14 21.42
N TYR A 355 9.43 31.55 20.48
CA TYR A 355 8.28 32.15 19.84
C TYR A 355 7.22 31.09 19.52
N THR A 356 5.95 31.50 19.47
CA THR A 356 4.86 30.62 19.07
C THR A 356 3.93 31.36 18.13
N ALA A 357 3.81 30.84 16.91
CA ALA A 357 2.91 31.39 15.90
C ALA A 357 2.61 30.34 14.82
N ASN A 358 1.48 30.51 14.13
CA ASN A 358 1.06 29.66 13.01
C ASN A 358 1.10 28.15 13.32
N GLY A 359 0.80 27.78 14.58
CA GLY A 359 0.78 26.38 15.05
C GLY A 359 2.15 25.76 15.35
N LEU A 360 3.23 26.54 15.31
CA LEU A 360 4.60 26.08 15.60
C LEU A 360 5.17 26.82 16.81
N THR A 361 5.87 26.07 17.67
CA THR A 361 6.57 26.58 18.86
C THR A 361 8.06 26.37 18.67
N SER A 362 8.86 27.41 18.87
CA SER A 362 10.31 27.35 18.85
C SER A 362 10.88 27.43 20.26
N ILE A 363 12.09 26.88 20.43
CA ILE A 363 12.82 26.97 21.70
C ILE A 363 13.77 28.18 21.72
N GLY A 364 14.17 28.57 22.92
CA GLY A 364 15.18 29.60 23.13
C GLY A 364 16.59 29.01 23.13
N PHE A 365 17.58 29.86 22.87
CA PHE A 365 18.98 29.52 23.04
C PHE A 365 19.72 30.74 23.61
N PRO A 366 19.97 30.79 24.92
CA PRO A 366 20.37 32.01 25.63
C PRO A 366 21.88 32.31 25.52
N THR A 367 22.55 31.88 24.45
CA THR A 367 23.98 32.12 24.24
C THR A 367 24.28 32.44 22.77
N ILE A 368 25.55 32.45 22.41
CA ILE A 368 26.08 32.88 21.12
C ILE A 368 26.06 31.73 20.12
N PHE A 369 25.66 31.98 18.87
CA PHE A 369 25.74 31.00 17.79
C PHE A 369 26.27 31.63 16.49
N PRO A 370 27.17 30.94 15.76
CA PRO A 370 27.92 31.54 14.65
C PRO A 370 27.08 31.92 13.43
N ILE A 371 25.98 31.20 13.17
CA ILE A 371 25.12 31.43 12.01
C ILE A 371 23.64 31.46 12.39
N SER A 372 22.96 32.49 11.91
CA SER A 372 21.53 32.71 12.06
C SER A 372 20.95 33.26 10.78
N TYR A 373 19.64 33.36 10.69
CA TYR A 373 18.99 33.93 9.52
C TYR A 373 17.68 34.62 9.85
N THR A 374 17.34 35.61 9.03
CA THR A 374 16.05 36.30 9.02
C THR A 374 15.33 36.02 7.71
N LEU A 375 14.00 36.13 7.73
CA LEU A 375 13.16 35.77 6.59
C LEU A 375 12.41 36.98 6.02
N GLY A 376 12.32 37.05 4.70
CA GLY A 376 11.61 38.09 3.97
C GLY A 376 10.51 37.52 3.06
N ARG A 377 9.45 38.30 2.83
CA ARG A 377 8.34 37.91 1.93
C ARG A 377 8.64 38.16 0.45
N SER A 378 9.51 39.12 0.15
CA SER A 378 9.84 39.48 -1.23
C SER A 378 10.76 38.42 -1.83
N THR A 379 10.43 37.95 -3.03
CA THR A 379 11.21 36.94 -3.78
C THR A 379 11.10 37.24 -5.28
N SER A 380 12.13 36.89 -6.04
CA SER A 380 12.16 36.97 -7.50
C SER A 380 11.44 35.81 -8.19
N PHE A 381 11.03 34.78 -7.45
CA PHE A 381 10.45 33.57 -8.00
C PHE A 381 8.95 33.67 -8.25
N SER A 382 8.49 32.90 -9.24
CA SER A 382 7.08 32.67 -9.55
C SER A 382 6.78 31.17 -9.51
N HIS A 383 5.50 30.77 -9.51
CA HIS A 383 5.07 29.36 -9.44
C HIS A 383 5.57 28.62 -8.19
N CYS A 384 5.42 29.26 -7.04
CA CYS A 384 5.92 28.78 -5.76
C CYS A 384 4.99 27.80 -5.04
N ASP A 385 3.71 27.77 -5.43
CA ASP A 385 2.72 26.88 -4.86
C ASP A 385 3.10 25.42 -5.06
N ASP A 386 2.91 24.62 -4.02
CA ASP A 386 3.01 23.17 -4.06
C ASP A 386 1.75 22.58 -4.68
N LEU A 387 1.91 21.95 -5.84
CA LEU A 387 0.85 21.37 -6.67
C LEU A 387 0.63 19.88 -6.40
N ARG A 388 1.19 19.30 -5.32
CA ARG A 388 1.00 17.87 -4.99
C ARG A 388 -0.48 17.48 -4.85
N ASP A 389 -1.28 18.33 -4.21
CA ASP A 389 -2.70 18.05 -3.94
C ASP A 389 -3.55 18.17 -5.22
N PRO A 390 -3.40 19.22 -6.05
CA PRO A 390 -3.98 19.24 -7.40
C PRO A 390 -3.56 18.05 -8.27
N ALA A 391 -2.29 17.65 -8.24
CA ALA A 391 -1.80 16.50 -9.01
C ALA A 391 -2.42 15.18 -8.52
N LEU A 392 -2.61 15.03 -7.21
CA LEU A 392 -3.36 13.91 -6.64
C LEU A 392 -4.81 13.92 -7.12
N GLY A 393 -5.50 15.05 -7.05
CA GLY A 393 -6.87 15.20 -7.55
C GLY A 393 -7.01 14.82 -9.03
N PHE A 394 -6.06 15.27 -9.85
CA PHE A 394 -5.99 14.91 -11.27
C PHE A 394 -5.80 13.40 -11.47
N ASN A 395 -4.82 12.77 -10.83
CA ASN A 395 -4.56 11.34 -10.99
C ASN A 395 -5.67 10.47 -10.39
N ALA A 396 -6.27 10.88 -9.27
CA ALA A 396 -7.42 10.20 -8.67
C ALA A 396 -8.64 10.25 -9.60
N ALA A 397 -8.91 11.40 -10.22
CA ALA A 397 -9.98 11.53 -11.21
C ALA A 397 -9.73 10.63 -12.44
N ILE A 398 -8.51 10.63 -12.98
CA ILE A 398 -8.15 9.80 -14.14
C ILE A 398 -8.28 8.31 -13.81
N THR A 399 -7.75 7.86 -12.68
CA THR A 399 -7.88 6.45 -12.26
C THR A 399 -9.35 6.06 -12.03
N PHE A 400 -10.17 6.94 -11.45
CA PHE A 400 -11.61 6.71 -11.32
C PHE A 400 -12.31 6.59 -12.67
N LEU A 401 -12.01 7.48 -13.62
CA LEU A 401 -12.56 7.43 -14.98
C LEU A 401 -12.13 6.16 -15.74
N LEU A 402 -10.92 5.67 -15.52
CA LEU A 402 -10.46 4.40 -16.10
C LEU A 402 -11.30 3.21 -15.63
N PHE A 403 -11.64 3.14 -14.35
CA PHE A 403 -12.51 2.09 -13.82
C PHE A 403 -13.96 2.24 -14.27
N THR A 404 -14.48 3.47 -14.35
CA THR A 404 -15.91 3.74 -14.49
C THR A 404 -16.36 3.98 -15.93
N VAL A 405 -15.65 4.82 -16.67
CA VAL A 405 -16.04 5.30 -18.00
C VAL A 405 -15.33 4.48 -19.08
N PHE A 406 -13.99 4.54 -19.12
CA PHE A 406 -13.19 3.99 -20.21
C PHE A 406 -13.08 2.46 -20.16
N ARG A 407 -13.15 1.85 -18.96
CA ARG A 407 -13.22 0.40 -18.73
C ARG A 407 -12.35 -0.43 -19.69
N PRO A 408 -11.04 -0.16 -19.77
CA PRO A 408 -10.17 -0.93 -20.63
C PRO A 408 -10.07 -2.39 -20.15
N LYS A 409 -9.49 -3.27 -20.97
CA LYS A 409 -9.25 -4.66 -20.55
C LYS A 409 -8.50 -4.68 -19.20
N PRO A 410 -8.80 -5.63 -18.28
CA PRO A 410 -8.21 -5.65 -16.94
C PRO A 410 -6.68 -5.57 -16.90
N LEU A 411 -6.00 -6.19 -17.88
CA LEU A 411 -4.54 -6.09 -18.02
C LEU A 411 -4.07 -4.65 -18.26
N VAL A 412 -4.75 -3.91 -19.13
CA VAL A 412 -4.41 -2.51 -19.44
C VAL A 412 -4.72 -1.62 -18.23
N LEU A 413 -5.86 -1.85 -17.56
CA LEU A 413 -6.22 -1.14 -16.34
C LEU A 413 -5.15 -1.29 -15.24
N PHE A 414 -4.65 -2.51 -15.04
CA PHE A 414 -3.58 -2.80 -14.10
C PHE A 414 -2.30 -2.01 -14.41
N TRP A 415 -1.86 -2.00 -15.68
CA TRP A 415 -0.68 -1.23 -16.07
C TRP A 415 -0.89 0.28 -15.98
N CYS A 416 -2.09 0.79 -16.25
CA CYS A 416 -2.40 2.20 -16.00
C CYS A 416 -2.23 2.54 -14.51
N LEU A 417 -2.71 1.70 -13.59
CA LEU A 417 -2.47 1.91 -12.15
C LEU A 417 -0.98 1.93 -11.82
N VAL A 418 -0.23 0.92 -12.27
CA VAL A 418 1.23 0.85 -12.03
C VAL A 418 1.94 2.13 -12.51
N CYS A 419 1.68 2.57 -13.73
CA CYS A 419 2.31 3.76 -14.29
C CYS A 419 1.88 5.04 -13.55
N ILE A 420 0.58 5.23 -13.31
CA ILE A 420 0.05 6.43 -12.65
C ILE A 420 0.58 6.51 -11.21
N GLY A 421 0.54 5.42 -10.45
CA GLY A 421 1.00 5.38 -9.06
C GLY A 421 2.50 5.63 -8.96
N PHE A 422 3.31 4.90 -9.72
CA PHE A 422 4.76 5.04 -9.69
C PHE A 422 5.19 6.48 -9.99
N TRP A 423 4.69 7.06 -11.10
CA TRP A 423 5.07 8.42 -11.48
C TRP A 423 4.45 9.49 -10.59
N HIS A 424 3.29 9.22 -9.95
CA HIS A 424 2.77 10.12 -8.94
C HIS A 424 3.72 10.25 -7.73
N VAL A 425 4.25 9.13 -7.25
CA VAL A 425 5.22 9.14 -6.15
C VAL A 425 6.52 9.82 -6.55
N THR A 426 7.10 9.41 -7.67
CA THR A 426 8.37 9.93 -8.18
C THR A 426 8.35 11.43 -8.45
N LEU A 427 7.22 11.99 -8.90
CA LEU A 427 7.13 13.39 -9.32
C LEU A 427 6.51 14.33 -8.29
N PHE A 428 5.63 13.83 -7.42
CA PHE A 428 4.80 14.68 -6.55
C PHE A 428 4.84 14.28 -5.08
N SER A 429 4.40 13.08 -4.72
CA SER A 429 4.11 12.78 -3.30
C SER A 429 5.36 12.51 -2.47
N GLN A 430 6.41 11.93 -3.06
CA GLN A 430 7.68 11.66 -2.36
C GLN A 430 8.87 11.57 -3.34
N PRO A 431 9.19 12.67 -4.05
CA PRO A 431 10.25 12.67 -5.04
C PRO A 431 11.65 12.49 -4.42
N LEU A 432 12.52 11.80 -5.15
CA LEU A 432 13.94 11.69 -4.82
C LEU A 432 14.66 13.01 -5.11
N GLY A 433 14.63 13.90 -4.12
CA GLY A 433 15.26 15.22 -4.16
C GLY A 433 14.45 16.26 -4.93
N PRO A 434 14.68 17.55 -4.63
CA PRO A 434 14.16 18.63 -5.44
C PRO A 434 15.23 19.16 -6.42
N PRO A 435 14.95 19.30 -7.73
CA PRO A 435 13.81 18.72 -8.42
C PRO A 435 13.93 17.17 -8.48
N PRO A 436 12.82 16.46 -8.77
CA PRO A 436 12.82 15.00 -8.86
C PRO A 436 13.91 14.48 -9.79
N GLN A 437 14.69 13.50 -9.31
CA GLN A 437 15.74 12.85 -10.11
C GLN A 437 15.14 11.85 -11.12
N ILE A 438 14.74 12.35 -12.28
CA ILE A 438 14.06 11.58 -13.34
C ILE A 438 14.88 10.36 -13.79
N SER A 439 16.20 10.47 -13.88
CA SER A 439 17.08 9.36 -14.28
C SER A 439 17.00 8.17 -13.31
N ILE A 440 17.02 8.42 -12.00
CA ILE A 440 16.82 7.39 -10.98
C ILE A 440 15.39 6.83 -11.04
N GLY A 441 14.40 7.69 -11.29
CA GLY A 441 13.02 7.28 -11.51
C GLY A 441 12.88 6.24 -12.64
N PHE A 442 13.48 6.49 -13.81
CA PHE A 442 13.47 5.52 -14.90
C PHE A 442 14.29 4.25 -14.59
N GLY A 443 15.42 4.38 -13.89
CA GLY A 443 16.24 3.23 -13.48
C GLY A 443 15.51 2.29 -12.52
N THR A 444 14.72 2.83 -11.60
CA THR A 444 13.92 2.07 -10.63
C THR A 444 12.58 1.57 -11.20
N PHE A 445 12.04 2.25 -12.23
CA PHE A 445 10.78 1.86 -12.85
C PHE A 445 10.86 0.49 -13.53
N LEU A 446 11.95 0.18 -14.23
CA LEU A 446 12.12 -1.09 -14.94
C LEU A 446 11.99 -2.34 -14.03
N PRO A 447 12.74 -2.46 -12.92
CA PRO A 447 12.54 -3.57 -11.98
C PRO A 447 11.15 -3.55 -11.32
N ALA A 448 10.56 -2.36 -11.10
CA ALA A 448 9.19 -2.27 -10.60
C ALA A 448 8.17 -2.86 -11.57
N LEU A 449 8.33 -2.65 -12.88
CA LEU A 449 7.50 -3.29 -13.90
C LEU A 449 7.63 -4.81 -13.88
N PHE A 450 8.83 -5.36 -13.68
CA PHE A 450 9.03 -6.80 -13.58
C PHE A 450 8.27 -7.42 -12.40
N VAL A 451 8.34 -6.80 -11.23
CA VAL A 451 7.59 -7.26 -10.04
C VAL A 451 6.08 -7.07 -10.24
N ALA A 452 5.65 -5.95 -10.84
CA ALA A 452 4.25 -5.73 -11.18
C ALA A 452 3.71 -6.81 -12.15
N TYR A 453 4.52 -7.27 -13.11
CA TYR A 453 4.15 -8.42 -13.94
C TYR A 453 3.92 -9.68 -13.10
N MET A 454 4.74 -9.93 -12.07
CA MET A 454 4.50 -11.05 -11.15
C MET A 454 3.22 -10.88 -10.34
N PHE A 455 2.89 -9.67 -9.90
CA PHE A 455 1.60 -9.39 -9.25
C PHE A 455 0.41 -9.65 -10.18
N TRP A 456 0.55 -9.30 -11.46
CA TRP A 456 -0.45 -9.65 -12.47
C TRP A 456 -0.62 -11.18 -12.55
N ARG A 457 0.47 -11.92 -12.73
CA ARG A 457 0.45 -13.37 -12.94
C ARG A 457 -0.04 -14.16 -11.73
N THR A 458 0.22 -13.69 -10.52
CA THR A 458 -0.06 -14.43 -9.28
C THR A 458 -1.34 -14.02 -8.56
N ALA A 459 -1.85 -12.81 -8.82
CA ALA A 459 -2.97 -12.27 -8.05
C ALA A 459 -4.02 -11.53 -8.89
N PHE A 460 -3.61 -10.47 -9.61
CA PHE A 460 -4.57 -9.58 -10.27
C PHE A 460 -5.30 -10.24 -11.45
N CYS A 461 -4.67 -11.15 -12.18
CA CYS A 461 -5.29 -11.85 -13.31
C CYS A 461 -6.52 -12.69 -12.91
N PHE A 462 -6.60 -13.12 -11.64
CA PHE A 462 -7.71 -13.90 -11.11
C PHE A 462 -8.83 -13.01 -10.52
N THR A 463 -8.44 -11.88 -9.92
CA THR A 463 -9.36 -11.06 -9.11
C THR A 463 -9.95 -9.90 -9.91
N LEU A 464 -9.12 -9.09 -10.57
CA LEU A 464 -9.56 -7.87 -11.26
C LEU A 464 -10.60 -8.13 -12.36
N PRO A 465 -10.47 -9.17 -13.23
CA PRO A 465 -11.49 -9.46 -14.23
C PRO A 465 -12.87 -9.82 -13.65
N SER A 466 -12.90 -10.38 -12.44
CA SER A 466 -14.15 -10.81 -11.77
C SER A 466 -15.06 -9.62 -11.41
N PHE A 467 -14.49 -8.41 -11.30
CA PHE A 467 -15.23 -7.17 -11.00
C PHE A 467 -15.52 -6.30 -12.24
N SER A 468 -15.18 -6.77 -13.45
CA SER A 468 -15.35 -6.00 -14.70
C SER A 468 -16.79 -5.55 -15.01
N LYS A 469 -17.78 -6.23 -14.44
CA LYS A 469 -19.21 -5.89 -14.58
C LYS A 469 -19.74 -4.92 -13.51
N ALA A 470 -18.92 -4.59 -12.53
CA ALA A 470 -19.27 -3.69 -11.42
C ALA A 470 -18.28 -2.51 -11.39
N PRO A 471 -18.25 -1.64 -12.41
CA PRO A 471 -17.20 -0.63 -12.56
C PRO A 471 -17.13 0.36 -11.39
N ILE A 472 -18.27 0.79 -10.83
CA ILE A 472 -18.30 1.72 -9.70
C ILE A 472 -17.84 1.01 -8.42
N GLU A 473 -18.37 -0.17 -8.15
CA GLU A 473 -17.95 -1.00 -7.01
C GLU A 473 -16.45 -1.32 -7.07
N SER A 474 -15.96 -1.73 -8.24
CA SER A 474 -14.55 -2.03 -8.48
C SER A 474 -13.67 -0.79 -8.25
N ALA A 475 -14.10 0.39 -8.70
CA ALA A 475 -13.39 1.64 -8.46
C ALA A 475 -13.19 1.87 -6.96
N PHE A 476 -14.24 1.73 -6.14
CA PHE A 476 -14.11 1.93 -4.68
C PHE A 476 -13.27 0.83 -4.02
N LEU A 477 -13.48 -0.43 -4.39
CA LEU A 477 -12.74 -1.55 -3.81
C LEU A 477 -11.24 -1.45 -4.07
N TYR A 478 -10.81 -1.02 -5.26
CA TYR A 478 -9.40 -0.92 -5.61
C TYR A 478 -8.81 0.46 -5.29
N LEU A 479 -9.44 1.56 -5.72
CA LEU A 479 -8.81 2.89 -5.73
C LEU A 479 -8.68 3.52 -4.34
N LEU A 480 -9.66 3.35 -3.45
CA LEU A 480 -9.57 3.88 -2.09
C LEU A 480 -8.33 3.33 -1.35
N PRO A 481 -8.17 1.99 -1.19
CA PRO A 481 -6.99 1.44 -0.55
C PRO A 481 -5.71 1.65 -1.36
N TYR A 482 -5.81 1.70 -2.69
CA TYR A 482 -4.66 1.98 -3.56
C TYR A 482 -4.06 3.36 -3.30
N TRP A 483 -4.88 4.41 -3.23
CA TRP A 483 -4.37 5.76 -2.96
C TRP A 483 -3.85 5.90 -1.53
N VAL A 484 -4.43 5.18 -0.55
CA VAL A 484 -3.83 5.06 0.79
C VAL A 484 -2.43 4.44 0.71
N GLY A 485 -2.25 3.36 -0.05
CA GLY A 485 -0.94 2.74 -0.23
C GLY A 485 0.07 3.62 -0.99
N VAL A 486 -0.35 4.29 -2.06
CA VAL A 486 0.50 5.20 -2.85
C VAL A 486 0.97 6.40 -2.01
N LEU A 487 0.09 6.91 -1.15
CA LEU A 487 0.34 8.02 -0.22
C LEU A 487 0.72 7.51 1.18
N HIS A 488 1.48 6.42 1.26
CA HIS A 488 1.89 5.81 2.53
C HIS A 488 2.48 6.84 3.51
N ASN A 489 3.32 7.75 2.98
CA ASN A 489 3.99 8.82 3.72
C ASN A 489 3.04 9.85 4.35
N LEU A 490 1.81 9.98 3.84
CA LEU A 490 0.80 10.92 4.35
C LEU A 490 -0.36 10.22 5.05
N THR A 491 -0.36 8.89 5.11
CA THR A 491 -1.50 8.10 5.61
C THR A 491 -1.09 7.15 6.71
N LEU A 492 -0.22 6.18 6.41
CA LEU A 492 0.14 5.11 7.33
C LEU A 492 1.38 5.48 8.16
N ASP A 493 2.32 6.25 7.61
CA ASP A 493 3.50 6.74 8.35
C ASP A 493 3.15 7.78 9.43
N GLU A 494 2.02 8.47 9.26
CA GLU A 494 1.48 9.43 10.23
C GLU A 494 0.91 8.74 11.48
N LEU A 495 0.65 7.43 11.41
CA LEU A 495 0.21 6.69 12.57
C LEU A 495 1.32 6.69 13.65
N PRO A 496 0.98 6.74 14.95
CA PRO A 496 1.94 6.78 16.05
C PRO A 496 2.75 5.49 16.26
N LEU A 497 3.19 4.81 15.18
CA LEU A 497 3.96 3.56 15.18
C LEU A 497 4.93 3.53 13.99
N SER A 498 6.04 4.25 14.10
CA SER A 498 7.09 4.26 13.08
C SER A 498 8.10 3.13 13.28
N ARG A 499 8.34 2.70 14.53
CA ARG A 499 9.22 1.58 14.87
C ARG A 499 8.58 0.73 15.96
N LEU A 500 8.71 -0.60 15.86
CA LEU A 500 8.24 -1.57 16.85
C LEU A 500 9.26 -1.73 18.00
N THR A 501 9.82 -0.63 18.50
CA THR A 501 10.73 -0.64 19.65
C THR A 501 9.96 -0.36 20.94
N ALA A 502 10.41 -0.91 22.07
CA ALA A 502 9.78 -0.68 23.37
C ALA A 502 9.77 0.81 23.75
N SER A 503 10.82 1.56 23.40
CA SER A 503 10.92 3.00 23.66
C SER A 503 9.92 3.81 22.84
N ASP A 504 9.70 3.49 21.57
CA ASP A 504 8.76 4.25 20.72
C ASP A 504 7.31 3.98 21.10
N VAL A 505 6.98 2.73 21.46
CA VAL A 505 5.63 2.34 21.87
C VAL A 505 5.22 2.98 23.21
N THR A 506 6.19 3.21 24.11
CA THR A 506 5.92 3.80 25.44
C THR A 506 5.95 5.33 25.43
N LYS A 507 6.79 5.95 24.60
CA LYS A 507 6.93 7.41 24.54
C LYS A 507 5.89 8.10 23.66
N ARG A 508 5.37 7.43 22.62
CA ARG A 508 4.44 8.04 21.66
C ARG A 508 2.98 7.81 22.07
N SER A 509 2.27 8.89 22.38
CA SER A 509 0.85 8.83 22.73
C SER A 509 0.02 8.20 21.60
N GLY A 510 -0.77 7.17 21.92
CA GLY A 510 -1.63 6.48 20.95
C GLY A 510 -0.97 5.29 20.22
N ALA A 511 0.34 5.07 20.37
CA ALA A 511 1.06 3.96 19.74
C ALA A 511 0.47 2.59 20.09
N ILE A 512 0.22 2.35 21.38
CA ILE A 512 -0.36 1.09 21.88
C ILE A 512 -1.73 0.83 21.25
N ALA A 513 -2.58 1.86 21.14
CA ALA A 513 -3.92 1.72 20.57
C ALA A 513 -3.88 1.33 19.10
N VAL A 514 -3.04 1.99 18.30
CA VAL A 514 -2.85 1.64 16.88
C VAL A 514 -2.29 0.23 16.73
N LEU A 515 -1.40 -0.20 17.63
CA LEU A 515 -0.78 -1.52 17.56
C LEU A 515 -1.81 -2.62 17.78
N VAL A 516 -2.63 -2.47 18.82
CA VAL A 516 -3.70 -3.43 19.15
C VAL A 516 -4.74 -3.49 18.04
N VAL A 517 -5.23 -2.34 17.57
CA VAL A 517 -6.23 -2.29 16.49
C VAL A 517 -5.66 -2.87 15.19
N GLY A 518 -4.44 -2.50 14.83
CA GLY A 518 -3.74 -3.04 13.66
C GLY A 518 -3.59 -4.55 13.72
N LEU A 519 -3.19 -5.09 14.87
CA LEU A 519 -3.05 -6.54 15.07
C LEU A 519 -4.40 -7.27 14.92
N ILE A 520 -5.48 -6.71 15.47
CA ILE A 520 -6.84 -7.28 15.32
C ILE A 520 -7.25 -7.31 13.85
N ILE A 521 -7.05 -6.21 13.12
CA ILE A 521 -7.40 -6.11 11.70
C ILE A 521 -6.59 -7.13 10.89
N ILE A 522 -5.26 -7.15 11.05
CA ILE A 522 -4.37 -8.08 10.33
C ILE A 522 -4.76 -9.53 10.62
N THR A 523 -5.04 -9.87 11.89
CA THR A 523 -5.47 -11.22 12.28
C THR A 523 -6.80 -11.58 11.62
N ALA A 524 -7.78 -10.68 11.61
CA ALA A 524 -9.06 -10.92 10.95
C ALA A 524 -8.90 -11.12 9.42
N LEU A 525 -8.02 -10.34 8.77
CA LEU A 525 -7.69 -10.50 7.36
C LEU A 525 -7.05 -11.88 7.08
N LEU A 526 -6.07 -12.27 7.89
CA LEU A 526 -5.38 -13.56 7.77
C LEU A 526 -6.33 -14.74 7.97
N VAL A 527 -7.17 -14.71 9.02
CA VAL A 527 -8.17 -15.74 9.29
C VAL A 527 -9.17 -15.84 8.13
N ASN A 528 -9.66 -14.71 7.61
CA ASN A 528 -10.56 -14.74 6.47
C ASN A 528 -9.88 -15.28 5.20
N GLN A 529 -8.64 -14.89 4.90
CA GLN A 529 -7.92 -15.41 3.74
C GLN A 529 -7.61 -16.91 3.89
N ALA A 530 -7.18 -17.37 5.06
CA ALA A 530 -6.99 -18.79 5.34
C ALA A 530 -8.29 -19.59 5.12
N ARG A 531 -9.43 -19.04 5.54
CA ARG A 531 -10.75 -19.64 5.28
C ARG A 531 -11.08 -19.71 3.79
N VAL A 532 -10.78 -18.66 3.02
CA VAL A 532 -11.01 -18.62 1.56
C VAL A 532 -10.11 -19.63 0.85
N ILE A 533 -8.81 -19.65 1.16
CA ILE A 533 -7.82 -20.57 0.58
C ILE A 533 -8.15 -22.03 0.97
N ARG A 534 -8.59 -22.27 2.20
CA ARG A 534 -9.03 -23.61 2.62
C ARG A 534 -10.18 -24.13 1.77
N LYS A 535 -11.15 -23.27 1.44
CA LYS A 535 -12.30 -23.66 0.61
C LYS A 535 -11.92 -24.02 -0.83
N THR A 536 -10.76 -23.57 -1.33
CA THR A 536 -10.27 -23.94 -2.66
C THR A 536 -9.43 -25.22 -2.66
N GLY A 537 -9.03 -25.73 -1.48
CA GLY A 537 -8.14 -26.88 -1.33
C GLY A 537 -6.64 -26.56 -1.43
N TRP A 538 -6.27 -25.30 -1.67
CA TRP A 538 -4.87 -24.89 -1.89
C TRP A 538 -4.11 -24.53 -0.60
N LEU A 539 -4.77 -24.61 0.56
CA LEU A 539 -4.17 -24.15 1.83
C LEU A 539 -2.82 -24.83 2.15
N PRO A 540 -2.66 -26.16 2.02
CA PRO A 540 -1.36 -26.80 2.30
C PRO A 540 -0.24 -26.31 1.36
N TYR A 541 -0.57 -26.07 0.09
CA TYR A 541 0.39 -25.58 -0.90
C TYR A 541 0.89 -24.17 -0.55
N TYR A 542 -0.03 -23.23 -0.28
CA TYR A 542 0.35 -21.89 0.15
C TYR A 542 1.08 -21.95 1.49
N LEU A 543 0.57 -22.69 2.47
CA LEU A 543 1.21 -22.79 3.78
C LEU A 543 2.66 -23.29 3.68
N GLY A 544 2.93 -24.31 2.84
CA GLY A 544 4.29 -24.81 2.62
C GLY A 544 5.26 -23.74 2.10
N TRP A 545 4.85 -22.94 1.11
CA TRP A 545 5.68 -21.85 0.59
C TRP A 545 5.93 -20.73 1.60
N TYR A 546 4.93 -20.39 2.42
CA TYR A 546 5.09 -19.35 3.45
C TYR A 546 5.91 -19.85 4.65
N ILE A 547 5.83 -21.14 4.98
CA ILE A 547 6.74 -21.77 5.95
C ILE A 547 8.18 -21.70 5.43
N LEU A 548 8.42 -22.08 4.17
CA LEU A 548 9.74 -21.99 3.56
C LEU A 548 10.26 -20.54 3.53
N GLY A 549 9.42 -19.59 3.11
CA GLY A 549 9.74 -18.16 3.16
C GLY A 549 10.08 -17.69 4.57
N GLY A 550 9.30 -18.13 5.58
CA GLY A 550 9.56 -17.85 7.00
C GLY A 550 10.90 -18.41 7.47
N MET A 551 11.29 -19.62 7.03
CA MET A 551 12.61 -20.19 7.32
C MET A 551 13.74 -19.37 6.70
N VAL A 552 13.58 -18.90 5.45
CA VAL A 552 14.56 -18.01 4.80
C VAL A 552 14.69 -16.70 5.58
N MET A 553 13.57 -16.10 5.98
CA MET A 553 13.57 -14.89 6.80
C MET A 553 14.25 -15.09 8.16
N MET A 554 14.04 -16.26 8.79
CA MET A 554 14.72 -16.62 10.03
C MET A 554 16.23 -16.73 9.83
N ILE A 555 16.70 -17.35 8.74
CA ILE A 555 18.13 -17.42 8.42
C ILE A 555 18.71 -16.02 8.23
N LEU A 556 18.03 -15.15 7.49
CA LEU A 556 18.46 -13.76 7.27
C LEU A 556 18.52 -12.97 8.58
N ALA A 557 17.58 -13.19 9.49
CA ALA A 557 17.56 -12.55 10.82
C ALA A 557 18.67 -13.06 11.76
N LEU A 558 19.26 -14.22 11.49
CA LEU A 558 20.34 -14.80 12.29
C LEU A 558 21.74 -14.52 11.71
N LEU A 559 21.84 -13.77 10.60
CA LEU A 559 23.12 -13.42 10.01
C LEU A 559 23.91 -12.46 10.92
N PRO A 560 25.19 -12.72 11.22
CA PRO A 560 25.99 -11.86 12.08
C PRO A 560 26.28 -10.52 11.40
N GLY A 561 26.20 -9.43 12.16
CA GLY A 561 26.58 -8.08 11.71
C GLY A 561 25.54 -7.36 10.85
N VAL A 562 24.39 -7.98 10.60
CA VAL A 562 23.24 -7.37 9.92
C VAL A 562 21.95 -7.65 10.69
N GLU A 563 20.99 -6.77 10.52
CA GLU A 563 19.68 -6.79 11.12
C GLU A 563 18.62 -6.86 10.04
N LEU A 564 17.51 -7.55 10.34
CA LEU A 564 16.41 -7.71 9.41
C LEU A 564 15.55 -6.43 9.38
N ARG A 565 15.44 -5.80 8.21
CA ARG A 565 14.56 -4.65 7.97
C ARG A 565 13.58 -4.94 6.84
N ILE A 566 12.33 -5.19 7.20
CA ILE A 566 11.27 -5.43 6.22
C ILE A 566 10.61 -4.10 5.83
N HIS A 567 10.96 -3.60 4.64
CA HIS A 567 10.30 -2.45 4.04
C HIS A 567 8.87 -2.80 3.58
N HIS A 568 7.95 -1.83 3.58
CA HIS A 568 6.54 -2.04 3.20
C HIS A 568 6.36 -2.58 1.77
N TYR A 569 7.26 -2.26 0.84
CA TYR A 569 7.22 -2.84 -0.51
C TYR A 569 7.51 -4.35 -0.51
N ILE A 570 8.36 -4.84 0.42
CA ILE A 570 8.65 -6.27 0.59
C ILE A 570 7.43 -6.96 1.19
N LEU A 571 6.76 -6.34 2.17
CA LEU A 571 5.49 -6.85 2.70
C LEU A 571 4.44 -6.98 1.60
N ALA A 572 4.33 -5.98 0.72
CA ALA A 572 3.45 -6.04 -0.44
C ALA A 572 3.78 -7.24 -1.35
N MET A 573 5.06 -7.48 -1.64
CA MET A 573 5.47 -8.64 -2.44
C MET A 573 5.13 -9.97 -1.79
N ILE A 574 5.34 -10.10 -0.48
CA ILE A 574 5.06 -11.32 0.28
C ILE A 574 3.55 -11.58 0.34
N LEU A 575 2.72 -10.56 0.56
CA LEU A 575 1.30 -10.73 0.81
C LEU A 575 0.45 -10.76 -0.47
N MET A 576 0.93 -10.20 -1.59
CA MET A 576 0.16 -10.12 -2.85
C MET A 576 -0.40 -11.48 -3.30
N PRO A 577 0.37 -12.59 -3.30
CA PRO A 577 -0.13 -13.89 -3.77
C PRO A 577 -1.30 -14.45 -2.95
N LEU A 578 -1.44 -14.06 -1.67
CA LEU A 578 -2.59 -14.47 -0.82
C LEU A 578 -3.91 -13.88 -1.29
N THR A 579 -3.86 -12.86 -2.14
CA THR A 579 -5.05 -12.14 -2.63
C THR A 579 -5.53 -12.65 -3.99
N GLY A 580 -4.95 -13.71 -4.55
CA GLY A 580 -5.32 -14.27 -5.86
C GLY A 580 -6.69 -14.94 -5.97
N PHE A 581 -7.61 -14.65 -5.04
CA PHE A 581 -8.95 -15.25 -4.97
C PHE A 581 -10.00 -14.16 -5.18
N PRO A 582 -11.02 -14.37 -6.06
CA PRO A 582 -11.97 -13.33 -6.48
C PRO A 582 -12.98 -12.98 -5.39
N THR A 583 -12.52 -12.31 -4.33
CA THR A 583 -13.33 -11.78 -3.24
C THR A 583 -13.17 -10.27 -3.14
N ARG A 584 -14.18 -9.58 -2.61
CA ARG A 584 -14.11 -8.11 -2.39
C ARG A 584 -12.95 -7.73 -1.49
N LEU A 585 -12.69 -8.55 -0.48
CA LEU A 585 -11.57 -8.30 0.43
C LEU A 585 -10.22 -8.42 -0.28
N SER A 586 -10.09 -9.40 -1.17
CA SER A 586 -8.90 -9.54 -2.01
C SER A 586 -8.70 -8.32 -2.91
N ALA A 587 -9.76 -7.77 -3.50
CA ALA A 587 -9.68 -6.53 -4.28
C ALA A 587 -9.17 -5.34 -3.44
N ILE A 588 -9.71 -5.18 -2.22
CA ILE A 588 -9.25 -4.14 -1.27
C ILE A 588 -7.77 -4.33 -0.93
N CYS A 589 -7.37 -5.55 -0.58
CA CYS A 589 -5.98 -5.86 -0.25
C CYS A 589 -5.06 -5.63 -1.47
N GLN A 590 -5.46 -6.03 -2.68
CA GLN A 590 -4.69 -5.81 -3.90
C GLN A 590 -4.44 -4.34 -4.18
N GLY A 591 -5.47 -3.49 -4.01
CA GLY A 591 -5.33 -2.04 -4.12
C GLY A 591 -4.27 -1.53 -3.16
N LEU A 592 -4.41 -1.82 -1.86
CA LEU A 592 -3.48 -1.38 -0.81
C LEU A 592 -2.04 -1.87 -1.07
N LEU A 593 -1.87 -3.16 -1.31
CA LEU A 593 -0.55 -3.77 -1.49
C LEU A 593 0.14 -3.25 -2.76
N LEU A 594 -0.61 -3.01 -3.84
CA LEU A 594 -0.03 -2.39 -5.04
C LEU A 594 0.43 -0.97 -4.73
N GLY A 595 -0.38 -0.17 -4.02
CA GLY A 595 0.00 1.17 -3.61
C GLY A 595 1.26 1.18 -2.74
N LEU A 596 1.32 0.32 -1.71
CA LEU A 596 2.49 0.18 -0.82
C LEU A 596 3.75 -0.21 -1.59
N PHE A 597 3.63 -1.15 -2.54
CA PHE A 597 4.74 -1.54 -3.39
C PHE A 597 5.25 -0.38 -4.25
N LEU A 598 4.34 0.35 -4.91
CA LEU A 598 4.71 1.48 -5.76
C LEU A 598 5.32 2.62 -4.96
N ASN A 599 4.76 2.94 -3.78
CA ASN A 599 5.33 3.95 -2.89
C ASN A 599 6.76 3.57 -2.47
N GLY A 600 6.95 2.37 -1.91
CA GLY A 600 8.26 1.99 -1.38
C GLY A 600 9.34 1.91 -2.47
N THR A 601 9.02 1.38 -3.65
CA THR A 601 10.00 1.28 -4.75
C THR A 601 10.26 2.61 -5.45
N ALA A 602 9.25 3.47 -5.64
CA ALA A 602 9.44 4.77 -6.28
C ALA A 602 10.15 5.79 -5.37
N ALA A 603 9.83 5.80 -4.07
CA ALA A 603 10.40 6.76 -3.12
C ALA A 603 11.80 6.34 -2.62
N PHE A 604 12.07 5.03 -2.47
CA PHE A 604 13.29 4.54 -1.82
C PHE A 604 14.09 3.54 -2.66
N GLY A 605 13.61 3.16 -3.83
CA GLY A 605 14.20 2.07 -4.63
C GLY A 605 14.01 0.69 -4.00
N PHE A 606 14.78 -0.29 -4.46
CA PHE A 606 14.76 -1.66 -3.96
C PHE A 606 15.74 -1.84 -2.79
N ALA A 607 15.39 -1.24 -1.64
CA ALA A 607 16.23 -1.27 -0.45
C ALA A 607 16.46 -2.69 0.10
N SER A 608 17.67 -3.00 0.56
CA SER A 608 18.01 -4.33 1.09
C SER A 608 17.08 -4.74 2.26
N ILE A 609 16.76 -6.04 2.31
CA ILE A 609 16.02 -6.67 3.42
C ILE A 609 16.87 -6.88 4.68
N VAL A 610 18.20 -6.84 4.52
CA VAL A 610 19.19 -6.88 5.61
C VAL A 610 20.05 -5.62 5.57
N GLN A 611 20.26 -4.99 6.72
CA GLN A 611 21.03 -3.75 6.86
C GLN A 611 21.94 -3.85 8.08
N THR A 612 23.07 -3.13 8.11
CA THR A 612 23.92 -3.13 9.31
C THR A 612 23.25 -2.34 10.44
N PRO A 613 23.55 -2.63 11.73
CA PRO A 613 23.05 -1.82 12.84
C PRO A 613 23.36 -0.33 12.66
N ALA A 614 24.54 0.01 12.14
CA ALA A 614 24.93 1.38 11.80
C ALA A 614 24.01 2.04 10.76
N GLN A 615 23.53 1.30 9.76
CA GLN A 615 22.57 1.80 8.76
C GLN A 615 21.16 2.03 9.35
N LEU A 616 20.81 1.35 10.44
CA LEU A 616 19.50 1.46 11.10
C LEU A 616 19.44 2.59 12.14
N LEU A 617 20.58 2.92 12.75
CA LEU A 617 20.70 3.95 13.80
C LEU A 617 20.39 5.36 13.26
N LEU A 618 20.68 5.66 11.98
CA LEU A 618 20.56 7.00 11.41
C LEU A 618 21.32 8.03 12.27
N ASP A 619 20.65 9.06 12.78
CA ASP A 619 21.17 10.10 13.68
C ASP A 619 21.01 9.75 15.19
N ALA A 620 20.52 8.55 15.53
CA ALA A 620 20.37 8.13 16.93
C ALA A 620 21.73 7.93 17.63
N PRO A 621 21.78 8.03 18.97
CA PRO A 621 22.96 7.67 19.73
C PRO A 621 23.39 6.21 19.47
N ILE A 622 24.69 6.01 19.28
CA ILE A 622 25.29 4.72 18.90
C ILE A 622 25.43 3.78 20.12
N GLY A 623 25.31 4.32 21.34
CA GLY A 623 25.50 3.59 22.59
C GLY A 623 26.97 3.42 22.96
N SER A 624 27.81 4.33 22.48
CA SER A 624 29.23 4.37 22.84
C SER A 624 29.42 4.76 24.31
N ILE A 625 30.59 4.41 24.86
CA ILE A 625 30.96 4.89 26.20
C ILE A 625 31.07 6.41 26.20
N LEU A 626 30.66 7.04 27.30
CA LEU A 626 30.63 8.49 27.43
C LEU A 626 31.80 8.99 28.27
N PRO A 627 32.48 10.08 27.85
CA PRO A 627 33.44 10.77 28.69
C PRO A 627 32.82 11.29 29.99
N THR A 628 33.65 11.48 31.02
CA THR A 628 33.21 12.03 32.30
C THR A 628 33.94 13.34 32.60
N PHE A 629 33.20 14.41 32.86
CA PHE A 629 33.76 15.66 33.36
C PHE A 629 34.31 15.46 34.78
N LEU A 630 35.55 15.88 35.01
CA LEU A 630 36.13 15.96 36.36
C LEU A 630 35.73 17.26 37.03
N THR A 631 35.56 18.33 36.25
CA THR A 631 34.91 19.56 36.71
C THR A 631 33.43 19.30 36.98
N ASN A 632 32.99 19.64 38.18
CA ASN A 632 31.63 19.44 38.65
C ASN A 632 31.17 20.56 39.59
N SER A 633 29.90 20.52 39.97
CA SER A 633 29.23 21.51 40.83
C SER A 633 29.90 21.73 42.20
N THR A 634 30.71 20.78 42.67
CA THR A 634 31.40 20.87 43.97
C THR A 634 32.82 21.44 43.89
N ASN A 635 33.50 21.31 42.74
CA ASN A 635 34.88 21.74 42.58
C ASN A 635 35.07 22.94 41.64
N TYR A 636 34.03 23.33 40.89
CA TYR A 636 34.06 24.54 40.08
C TYR A 636 34.02 25.78 40.96
N ASN A 637 35.04 26.65 40.87
CA ASN A 637 35.09 27.89 41.61
C ASN A 637 34.71 29.08 40.72
N GLY A 638 33.46 29.54 40.81
CA GLY A 638 32.93 30.68 40.05
C GLY A 638 33.54 32.04 40.41
N SER A 639 34.39 32.14 41.45
CA SER A 639 35.10 33.38 41.79
C SER A 639 36.35 33.61 40.92
N ILE A 640 36.84 32.58 40.22
CA ILE A 640 38.00 32.66 39.34
C ILE A 640 37.56 33.21 37.97
N SER A 641 38.27 34.21 37.46
CA SER A 641 37.97 34.79 36.14
C SER A 641 38.26 33.79 35.00
N PHE A 642 37.50 33.87 33.91
CA PHE A 642 37.62 32.96 32.76
C PHE A 642 39.03 32.89 32.14
N SER A 643 39.83 33.96 32.25
CA SER A 643 41.24 34.00 31.79
C SER A 643 42.16 33.03 32.54
N GLN A 644 41.77 32.58 33.73
CA GLN A 644 42.54 31.67 34.60
C GLN A 644 41.76 30.40 34.92
N GLN A 645 40.59 30.21 34.29
CA GLN A 645 39.71 29.08 34.55
C GLN A 645 39.82 28.03 33.45
N ILE A 646 39.86 26.77 33.86
CA ILE A 646 39.86 25.61 32.97
C ILE A 646 38.76 24.63 33.39
N ILE A 647 38.24 23.90 32.41
CA ILE A 647 37.44 22.69 32.65
C ILE A 647 38.29 21.47 32.32
N SER A 648 38.02 20.35 32.98
CA SER A 648 38.78 19.11 32.80
C SER A 648 37.89 17.87 32.81
N TRP A 649 38.38 16.80 32.19
CA TRP A 649 37.68 15.52 32.05
C TRP A 649 38.64 14.33 32.20
N ALA A 650 38.06 13.16 32.43
CA ALA A 650 38.82 11.93 32.68
C ALA A 650 39.56 11.45 31.42
N ALA A 651 40.63 10.67 31.60
CA ALA A 651 41.38 10.05 30.51
C ALA A 651 40.59 8.92 29.81
N PHE A 652 41.01 8.55 28.59
CA PHE A 652 40.38 7.47 27.84
C PHE A 652 40.56 6.13 28.56
N PRO A 653 39.55 5.24 28.53
CA PRO A 653 39.74 3.88 29.01
C PRO A 653 40.70 3.10 28.09
N GLU A 654 41.71 2.48 28.69
CA GLU A 654 42.71 1.68 27.95
C GLU A 654 42.04 0.52 27.17
N GLY A 655 42.57 0.24 25.97
CA GLY A 655 42.16 -0.92 25.17
C GLY A 655 40.89 -0.78 24.35
N GLN A 656 40.26 0.41 24.29
CA GLN A 656 39.02 0.65 23.53
C GLN A 656 39.20 1.43 22.21
N GLY A 657 40.44 1.73 21.82
CA GLY A 657 40.74 2.33 20.51
C GLY A 657 40.37 3.81 20.34
N TRP A 658 40.04 4.52 21.42
CA TRP A 658 39.84 5.97 21.43
C TRP A 658 41.19 6.68 21.50
N ASP A 659 41.38 7.73 20.69
CA ASP A 659 42.65 8.47 20.57
C ASP A 659 42.52 9.97 20.88
N SER A 660 41.30 10.51 20.88
CA SER A 660 41.03 11.94 20.99
C SER A 660 39.65 12.23 21.60
N TYR A 661 39.44 13.46 22.05
CA TYR A 661 38.14 13.99 22.47
C TYR A 661 37.61 14.95 21.42
N ALA A 662 36.30 15.05 21.32
CA ALA A 662 35.59 16.15 20.66
C ALA A 662 34.75 16.90 21.70
N LEU A 663 34.92 18.23 21.77
CA LEU A 663 34.20 19.10 22.70
C LEU A 663 33.32 20.08 21.92
N LEU A 664 32.02 20.02 22.18
CA LEU A 664 31.08 21.06 21.78
C LEU A 664 30.97 22.09 22.90
N VAL A 665 31.12 23.36 22.55
CA VAL A 665 30.79 24.51 23.40
C VAL A 665 29.71 25.31 22.67
N ASP A 666 28.56 25.49 23.31
CA ASP A 666 27.40 26.20 22.75
C ASP A 666 26.91 25.61 21.42
N ASP A 667 26.83 24.28 21.35
CA ASP A 667 26.47 23.50 20.16
C ASP A 667 27.45 23.66 18.97
N VAL A 668 28.67 24.17 19.21
CA VAL A 668 29.74 24.30 18.22
C VAL A 668 30.96 23.51 18.63
N GLU A 669 31.53 22.71 17.73
CA GLU A 669 32.79 22.01 18.00
C GLU A 669 33.93 23.02 18.15
N ARG A 670 34.55 23.09 19.34
CA ARG A 670 35.63 24.04 19.64
C ARG A 670 36.98 23.36 19.87
N TYR A 671 36.98 22.06 20.08
CA TYR A 671 38.21 21.34 20.37
C TYR A 671 38.14 19.89 19.91
N VAL A 672 39.20 19.45 19.23
CA VAL A 672 39.47 18.05 18.89
C VAL A 672 40.91 17.74 19.26
N GLY A 673 41.14 16.72 20.08
CA GLY A 673 42.50 16.29 20.44
C GLY A 673 42.59 15.48 21.73
N ALA A 674 43.82 15.11 22.12
CA ALA A 674 44.08 14.21 23.25
C ALA A 674 44.17 14.90 24.62
N ALA A 675 44.07 16.23 24.69
CA ALA A 675 44.14 16.95 25.96
C ALA A 675 42.89 16.67 26.80
N THR A 676 43.07 16.68 28.12
CA THR A 676 42.01 16.42 29.10
C THR A 676 41.47 17.69 29.75
N ASN A 677 41.75 18.85 29.15
CA ASN A 677 41.33 20.15 29.66
C ASN A 677 41.05 21.16 28.54
N TYR A 678 40.28 22.19 28.87
CA TYR A 678 39.95 23.30 27.98
C TYR A 678 39.91 24.62 28.74
N SER A 679 40.49 25.67 28.16
CA SER A 679 40.53 27.01 28.77
C SER A 679 39.26 27.81 28.44
N LEU A 680 38.69 28.49 29.44
CA LEU A 680 37.50 29.33 29.25
C LEU A 680 37.82 30.75 28.78
N THR A 681 39.10 31.08 28.51
CA THR A 681 39.54 32.46 28.22
C THR A 681 38.82 33.10 27.03
N ALA A 682 38.42 32.33 26.03
CA ALA A 682 37.75 32.83 24.83
C ALA A 682 36.22 32.98 24.97
N LEU A 683 35.65 32.59 26.12
CA LEU A 683 34.21 32.57 26.36
C LEU A 683 33.71 33.88 27.00
N ASN A 684 32.43 34.20 26.78
CA ASN A 684 31.82 35.43 27.28
C ASN A 684 31.09 35.16 28.60
N ALA A 685 31.67 35.59 29.72
CA ALA A 685 31.12 35.38 31.06
C ALA A 685 29.72 35.98 31.30
N THR A 686 29.19 36.84 30.41
CA THR A 686 27.85 37.43 30.57
C THR A 686 26.71 36.53 30.08
N VAL A 687 27.01 35.44 29.37
CA VAL A 687 26.02 34.49 28.84
C VAL A 687 26.30 33.06 29.36
N PRO A 688 25.27 32.20 29.46
CA PRO A 688 25.48 30.80 29.79
C PRO A 688 26.28 30.08 28.71
N HIS A 689 27.03 29.06 29.12
CA HIS A 689 27.78 28.18 28.23
C HIS A 689 27.41 26.72 28.43
N PHE A 690 27.24 25.98 27.33
CA PHE A 690 26.86 24.56 27.34
C PHE A 690 28.02 23.70 26.83
N PHE A 691 28.44 22.72 27.60
CA PHE A 691 29.57 21.84 27.28
C PHE A 691 29.10 20.40 27.07
N ARG A 692 29.49 19.80 25.94
CA ARG A 692 29.28 18.35 25.68
C ARG A 692 30.56 17.73 25.18
N LEU A 693 30.85 16.54 25.68
CA LEU A 693 32.09 15.84 25.39
C LEU A 693 31.79 14.49 24.75
N ALA A 694 32.57 14.12 23.74
CA ALA A 694 32.56 12.79 23.14
C ALA A 694 33.99 12.25 23.07
N PHE A 695 34.13 10.93 23.13
CA PHE A 695 35.35 10.28 22.68
C PHE A 695 35.36 10.28 21.14
N SER A 696 36.54 10.31 20.55
CA SER A 696 36.76 10.30 19.11
C SER A 696 37.85 9.29 18.76
N ASN A 697 37.68 8.63 17.62
CA ASN A 697 38.65 7.69 17.06
C ASN A 697 38.93 8.11 15.62
N SER A 698 40.18 8.42 15.32
CA SER A 698 40.61 8.84 13.98
C SER A 698 39.78 10.00 13.42
N GLY A 699 39.35 10.92 14.29
CA GLY A 699 38.56 12.10 13.92
C GLY A 699 37.06 11.86 13.75
N THR A 700 36.53 10.68 14.10
CA THR A 700 35.09 10.43 14.17
C THR A 700 34.62 10.39 15.62
N ALA A 701 33.77 11.33 16.02
CA ALA A 701 33.21 11.36 17.37
C ALA A 701 32.19 10.23 17.60
N GLY A 702 32.18 9.72 18.84
CA GLY A 702 31.14 8.85 19.37
C GLY A 702 29.92 9.66 19.84
N ASP A 703 29.27 9.19 20.90
CA ASP A 703 28.14 9.90 21.49
C ASP A 703 28.61 11.02 22.41
N PHE A 704 27.94 12.15 22.29
CA PHE A 704 28.15 13.29 23.17
C PHE A 704 27.39 13.10 24.48
N THR A 705 27.98 13.51 25.59
CA THR A 705 27.31 13.58 26.89
C THR A 705 26.13 14.57 26.83
N MET A 706 25.15 14.41 27.72
CA MET A 706 24.25 15.51 28.05
C MET A 706 25.04 16.78 28.45
N PRO A 707 24.45 17.98 28.28
CA PRO A 707 25.17 19.23 28.50
C PRO A 707 25.47 19.47 29.98
N ALA A 708 26.73 19.76 30.28
CA ALA A 708 27.10 20.49 31.49
C ALA A 708 26.90 21.99 31.23
N VAL A 709 26.40 22.73 32.21
CA VAL A 709 25.99 24.13 32.03
C VAL A 709 26.75 25.04 32.97
N LEU A 710 27.37 26.09 32.43
CA LEU A 710 27.95 27.19 33.20
C LEU A 710 27.09 28.43 33.05
N TRP A 711 26.48 28.89 34.14
CA TRP A 711 25.66 30.09 34.15
C TRP A 711 26.48 31.37 34.37
N PRO A 712 26.02 32.54 33.90
CA PRO A 712 26.71 33.83 34.09
C PRO A 712 26.96 34.19 35.57
N ASN A 713 26.15 33.65 36.47
CA ASN A 713 26.30 33.84 37.92
C ASN A 713 27.43 32.99 38.54
N GLY A 714 28.21 32.25 37.73
CA GLY A 714 29.28 31.38 38.16
C GLY A 714 28.84 30.00 38.65
N THR A 715 27.57 29.63 38.45
CA THR A 715 27.04 28.30 38.84
C THR A 715 27.33 27.26 37.77
N TRP A 716 27.91 26.13 38.16
CA TRP A 716 28.09 24.96 37.32
C TRP A 716 27.01 23.91 37.60
N VAL A 717 26.38 23.40 36.54
CA VAL A 717 25.41 22.30 36.59
C VAL A 717 26.02 21.10 35.88
N ASP A 718 26.04 19.97 36.59
CA ASP A 718 26.64 18.73 36.09
C ASP A 718 25.83 18.14 34.93
N ALA A 719 26.55 17.53 33.99
CA ALA A 719 25.93 16.79 32.89
C ALA A 719 25.06 15.65 33.42
N LEU A 720 23.83 15.53 32.91
CA LEU A 720 22.96 14.40 33.23
C LEU A 720 23.53 13.08 32.66
N PRO A 721 23.18 11.92 33.24
CA PRO A 721 23.57 10.64 32.65
C PRO A 721 22.95 10.42 31.27
N GLY A 722 23.71 9.78 30.37
CA GLY A 722 23.24 9.34 29.05
C GLY A 722 23.70 10.24 27.89
N PRO A 723 23.48 9.80 26.65
CA PRO A 723 23.86 10.53 25.45
C PRO A 723 22.85 11.63 25.10
N SER A 724 23.37 12.73 24.53
CA SER A 724 22.60 13.91 24.10
C SER A 724 21.82 13.72 22.81
#